data_AF-A0A7W0WMK7-F1
#
_entry.id   AF-A0A7W0WMK7-F1
#
_cell.length_a   1.000
_cell.length_b   1.000
_cell.length_c   1.000
_cell.angle_alpha   90.00
_cell.angle_beta   90.00
_cell.angle_gamma   90.00
#
_symmetry.space_group_name_H-M   'P 1'
#
loop_
_entity.id
_entity.type
_entity.pdbx_description
1 polymer ?
#
loop_
_entity_poly.entity_id
_entity_poly.type
_entity_poly.pdbx_seq_one_letter_code
_entity_poly.pdbx_strand_id
1 'polypeptide(L)'
;MRQRVLLAMLLIMTTVPMRGTMAQSSQIAIATPHPHFVATWAPTKEHAAERAAALAHRVSLVLQDVSLDAALKGLIKQAGLRLTYTPSVLPEGKRVTINANNIAVVTALTEMLFRSGLDVVMDRDDAMALVACRHPRPEPAAQDSGKIVGRVTDDVTGAPIAGATVVVEGTRLLATSAGDGRYDLPGVATGTHSIRVRYIGYTPAVVLVTLGSDQPEVVADFTMTKSAQQLEQVVVTGTLAPTEVKALPTPISVISGDRLRDERLSRVDQLFRGEIPGSIAWDLGAYDYSSTVQVRGRNSLTATPSIKTYIDGVEVANPVYIASIDPNSIERVEITRGPQASTIYGSDASGGVMQIFTKGGSAGPTPQAFAKAGFGAIEGPFSSGLPLRQDYALSVSGGADDLSYHVTGSYLQTGEWMPGYYSRAPNLSAKAAWSQGRIRAELTGRYSAKTFAFVHPPALRHLSYFSRPAYEEDRLRQQTLGLALSWSASSRWEHNLIAGVDRMGYDLNNTRARLTTEADTFLQVLTSNTAKPSVRYNTTYHADLSPSVSAVVTGGAEYYHADFTNDYTADATRSQGTIDGTHFVTRTSYGNTGFFGQLQVGIHQALFLTGGLRGERNDNFGQDYGTAWSPRVGLAYSRPVGPAMIKLRGSYGSAIRAVDPQQREAFRNPFSNQIANSRLGPERQDGWDAGVDVYFTERVSLGVTYYDQTAKDLIDIVYLDASTSPPVSQNQNVGRIKNRGWELESRVELGQLSLGGTYSHASSTVLELGPSYAGDLRVGDALLEVPANTAGVTISYAPWPGTHLSSRMTRIGGWTGTDWLALYGVFFGSDVFRGSTRDYWIDYPSVTKLNASVTQRLTRRLNAFVQVDNLGNNGRFEQSNIVTPTGRTTTVGMEFRY
;
A
#
# COMPACT_ATOMS: atom_id res chain seq x y z
N MET A 1 14.31 12.55 43.87
CA MET A 1 14.09 11.26 44.55
C MET A 1 12.62 10.86 44.35
N ARG A 2 12.41 9.85 43.48
CA ARG A 2 11.24 8.93 43.33
C ARG A 2 9.88 9.47 42.84
N GLN A 3 9.41 9.10 41.62
CA GLN A 3 8.80 7.80 41.18
C GLN A 3 7.30 7.74 41.55
N ARG A 4 6.31 7.26 40.78
CA ARG A 4 6.17 6.46 39.54
C ARG A 4 4.67 6.54 39.17
N VAL A 5 4.31 6.72 37.90
CA VAL A 5 3.01 6.26 37.37
C VAL A 5 3.25 5.65 35.99
N LEU A 6 3.34 4.31 35.98
CA LEU A 6 3.27 3.43 34.81
C LEU A 6 2.95 2.02 35.32
N LEU A 7 2.05 1.33 34.61
CA LEU A 7 1.64 -0.08 34.72
C LEU A 7 0.69 -0.48 35.87
N ALA A 8 -0.56 -0.85 35.56
CA ALA A 8 -0.92 -2.25 35.27
C ALA A 8 -2.44 -2.41 35.07
N MET A 9 -2.79 -3.25 34.11
CA MET A 9 -4.14 -3.72 33.76
C MET A 9 -4.77 -4.60 34.85
N LEU A 10 -6.10 -4.78 34.72
CA LEU A 10 -6.90 -6.01 34.91
C LEU A 10 -7.89 -6.06 36.10
N LEU A 11 -9.13 -6.39 35.72
CA LEU A 11 -10.13 -7.22 36.40
C LEU A 11 -10.94 -6.64 37.58
N ILE A 12 -12.23 -6.34 37.35
CA ILE A 12 -13.33 -6.64 38.31
C ILE A 12 -14.58 -7.10 37.52
N MET A 13 -14.86 -8.39 37.57
CA MET A 13 -16.24 -8.93 37.59
C MET A 13 -16.83 -8.65 38.99
N THR A 14 -18.11 -8.26 39.09
CA THR A 14 -19.17 -8.97 39.85
C THR A 14 -20.49 -8.18 39.91
N THR A 15 -21.57 -8.84 39.47
CA THR A 15 -22.91 -8.99 40.09
C THR A 15 -23.74 -7.78 40.56
N VAL A 16 -24.96 -7.61 40.02
CA VAL A 16 -26.21 -7.19 40.72
C VAL A 16 -27.42 -7.79 39.94
N PRO A 17 -28.54 -8.21 40.61
CA PRO A 17 -29.26 -9.44 40.28
C PRO A 17 -30.55 -9.28 39.43
N MET A 18 -31.01 -10.44 38.92
CA MET A 18 -32.36 -10.70 38.44
C MET A 18 -33.39 -10.72 39.59
N ARG A 19 -34.56 -10.14 39.36
CA ARG A 19 -35.89 -10.75 39.61
C ARG A 19 -37.01 -9.88 39.00
N GLY A 20 -37.88 -10.52 38.23
CA GLY A 20 -39.08 -9.93 37.63
C GLY A 20 -39.83 -10.98 36.83
N THR A 21 -40.85 -11.54 37.45
CA THR A 21 -41.65 -12.73 37.12
C THR A 21 -42.38 -12.69 35.77
N MET A 22 -42.61 -13.90 35.25
CA MET A 22 -43.49 -14.24 34.13
C MET A 22 -44.92 -13.72 34.30
N ALA A 23 -45.52 -13.26 33.20
CA ALA A 23 -46.93 -13.46 32.92
C ALA A 23 -47.06 -13.89 31.45
N GLN A 24 -47.60 -15.09 31.28
CA GLN A 24 -47.83 -15.78 30.02
C GLN A 24 -49.19 -15.33 29.47
N SER A 25 -49.23 -14.69 28.31
CA SER A 25 -50.45 -14.53 27.51
C SER A 25 -50.24 -15.22 26.18
N SER A 26 -50.66 -16.48 26.11
CA SER A 26 -50.77 -17.25 24.88
C SER A 26 -51.97 -16.76 24.08
N GLN A 27 -51.72 -15.97 23.03
CA GLN A 27 -52.64 -15.87 21.90
C GLN A 27 -52.22 -16.90 20.84
N ILE A 28 -53.11 -17.85 20.58
CA ILE A 28 -53.00 -18.79 19.46
C ILE A 28 -53.20 -17.97 18.19
N ALA A 29 -52.11 -17.66 17.49
CA ALA A 29 -52.18 -17.10 16.14
C ALA A 29 -52.64 -18.20 15.18
N ILE A 30 -53.88 -18.10 14.70
CA ILE A 30 -54.35 -18.88 13.56
C ILE A 30 -53.52 -18.40 12.37
N ALA A 31 -52.72 -19.29 11.77
CA ALA A 31 -51.90 -18.99 10.60
C ALA A 31 -52.76 -18.48 9.45
N THR A 32 -52.73 -17.17 9.19
CA THR A 32 -53.40 -16.57 8.04
C THR A 32 -52.53 -16.70 6.78
N PRO A 33 -53.12 -16.91 5.59
CA PRO A 33 -52.39 -17.16 4.34
C PRO A 33 -51.86 -15.88 3.64
N HIS A 34 -51.39 -14.91 4.41
CA HIS A 34 -50.81 -13.66 3.91
C HIS A 34 -49.27 -13.72 3.91
N PRO A 35 -48.59 -13.05 2.96
CA PRO A 35 -47.13 -12.94 2.95
C PRO A 35 -46.61 -12.15 4.17
N HIS A 36 -45.52 -12.61 4.78
CA HIS A 36 -44.82 -11.82 5.80
C HIS A 36 -43.84 -10.86 5.13
N PHE A 37 -43.72 -9.66 5.71
CA PHE A 37 -42.71 -8.67 5.33
C PHE A 37 -41.63 -8.63 6.41
N VAL A 38 -40.44 -9.13 6.09
CA VAL A 38 -39.34 -9.33 7.03
C VAL A 38 -38.18 -8.39 6.72
N ALA A 39 -37.72 -7.61 7.69
CA ALA A 39 -36.51 -6.79 7.57
C ALA A 39 -35.29 -7.56 8.07
N THR A 40 -34.24 -7.70 7.25
CA THR A 40 -32.99 -8.40 7.60
C THR A 40 -32.20 -7.73 8.73
N TRP A 41 -32.56 -6.49 9.06
CA TRP A 41 -31.87 -5.64 10.01
C TRP A 41 -32.63 -5.37 11.30
N ALA A 42 -33.86 -5.86 11.44
CA ALA A 42 -34.68 -5.63 12.63
C ALA A 42 -34.39 -6.70 13.70
N PRO A 43 -34.30 -6.33 15.00
CA PRO A 43 -33.94 -7.24 16.08
C PRO A 43 -35.02 -8.30 16.40
N THR A 44 -36.26 -8.10 15.97
CA THR A 44 -37.36 -9.07 16.05
C THR A 44 -38.04 -9.23 14.68
N LYS A 45 -38.37 -10.46 14.28
CA LYS A 45 -38.97 -10.81 12.98
C LYS A 45 -40.47 -10.47 12.88
N GLU A 46 -40.90 -9.29 13.33
CA GLU A 46 -42.32 -8.89 13.19
C GLU A 46 -42.49 -7.48 12.59
N HIS A 47 -43.37 -7.43 11.59
CA HIS A 47 -43.96 -6.28 10.91
C HIS A 47 -43.00 -5.18 10.41
N ALA A 48 -42.17 -5.52 9.41
CA ALA A 48 -41.39 -4.52 8.67
C ALA A 48 -42.24 -3.66 7.70
N ALA A 49 -43.43 -4.15 7.32
CA ALA A 49 -44.34 -3.49 6.41
C ALA A 49 -44.79 -2.08 6.87
N GLU A 50 -44.99 -1.89 8.17
CA GLU A 50 -45.50 -0.63 8.73
C GLU A 50 -44.40 0.46 8.86
N ARG A 51 -43.12 0.09 8.73
CA ARG A 51 -41.97 0.99 8.95
C ARG A 51 -41.21 1.34 7.67
N ALA A 52 -41.49 0.67 6.56
CA ALA A 52 -40.84 0.93 5.27
C ALA A 52 -41.62 2.00 4.47
N ALA A 53 -41.06 3.20 4.35
CA ALA A 53 -41.69 4.30 3.60
C ALA A 53 -42.00 3.93 2.13
N ALA A 54 -41.17 3.09 1.52
CA ALA A 54 -41.36 2.54 0.18
C ALA A 54 -42.66 1.72 0.01
N LEU A 55 -43.09 1.01 1.07
CA LEU A 55 -44.28 0.17 1.04
C LEU A 55 -45.59 0.94 1.27
N ALA A 56 -45.50 2.17 1.78
CA ALA A 56 -46.63 3.09 1.95
C ALA A 56 -46.94 3.91 0.67
N HIS A 57 -46.08 3.86 -0.35
CA HIS A 57 -46.30 4.54 -1.63
C HIS A 57 -47.61 4.03 -2.28
N ARG A 58 -48.34 4.93 -2.96
CA ARG A 58 -49.64 4.59 -3.54
C ARG A 58 -49.58 4.52 -5.07
N VAL A 59 -50.19 3.49 -5.63
CA VAL A 59 -50.27 3.22 -7.08
C VAL A 59 -51.71 2.97 -7.49
N SER A 60 -52.00 3.04 -8.80
CA SER A 60 -53.28 2.61 -9.36
C SER A 60 -53.03 1.47 -10.33
N LEU A 61 -53.68 0.33 -10.10
CA LEU A 61 -53.48 -0.92 -10.83
C LEU A 61 -54.81 -1.39 -11.43
N VAL A 62 -54.78 -1.67 -12.73
CA VAL A 62 -55.86 -2.36 -13.44
C VAL A 62 -55.23 -3.58 -14.12
N LEU A 63 -55.29 -4.71 -13.43
CA LEU A 63 -54.79 -6.02 -13.85
C LEU A 63 -55.97 -6.97 -13.97
N GLN A 64 -56.10 -7.64 -15.11
CA GLN A 64 -57.13 -8.64 -15.36
C GLN A 64 -56.48 -9.90 -15.89
N ASP A 65 -56.48 -10.96 -15.08
CA ASP A 65 -55.94 -12.28 -15.41
C ASP A 65 -54.46 -12.28 -15.89
N VAL A 66 -53.61 -11.52 -15.19
CA VAL A 66 -52.19 -11.33 -15.54
C VAL A 66 -51.33 -12.34 -14.76
N SER A 67 -50.25 -12.87 -15.36
CA SER A 67 -49.33 -13.75 -14.61
C SER A 67 -48.71 -13.02 -13.41
N LEU A 68 -48.45 -13.73 -12.31
CA LEU A 68 -47.83 -13.14 -11.12
C LEU A 68 -46.52 -12.41 -11.45
N ASP A 69 -45.69 -12.98 -12.33
CA ASP A 69 -44.45 -12.35 -12.79
C ASP A 69 -44.68 -10.99 -13.47
N ALA A 70 -45.65 -10.93 -14.39
CA ALA A 70 -45.97 -9.69 -15.09
C ALA A 70 -46.65 -8.66 -14.16
N ALA A 71 -47.48 -9.12 -13.21
CA ALA A 71 -48.10 -8.28 -12.19
C ALA A 71 -47.06 -7.63 -11.26
N LEU A 72 -46.08 -8.41 -10.79
CA LEU A 72 -44.98 -7.92 -9.95
C LEU A 72 -44.09 -6.94 -10.71
N LYS A 73 -43.69 -7.26 -11.96
CA LYS A 73 -42.90 -6.34 -12.80
C LYS A 73 -43.63 -5.02 -13.06
N GLY A 74 -44.95 -5.07 -13.31
CA GLY A 74 -45.79 -3.90 -13.49
C GLY A 74 -45.86 -3.02 -12.24
N LEU A 75 -46.12 -3.62 -11.08
CA LEU A 75 -46.17 -2.93 -9.79
C LEU A 75 -44.84 -2.26 -9.45
N ILE A 76 -43.73 -2.97 -9.59
CA ILE A 76 -42.40 -2.49 -9.23
C ILE A 76 -41.96 -1.34 -10.15
N LYS A 77 -42.26 -1.43 -11.46
CA LYS A 77 -42.00 -0.35 -12.42
C LYS A 77 -42.78 0.92 -12.07
N GLN A 78 -44.04 0.79 -11.69
CA GLN A 78 -44.89 1.95 -11.34
C GLN A 78 -44.54 2.54 -9.96
N ALA A 79 -44.10 1.71 -9.01
CA ALA A 79 -43.72 2.14 -7.66
C ALA A 79 -42.25 2.61 -7.55
N GLY A 80 -41.42 2.41 -8.57
CA GLY A 80 -39.99 2.81 -8.55
C GLY A 80 -39.11 1.98 -7.60
N LEU A 81 -39.50 0.73 -7.31
CA LEU A 81 -38.83 -0.12 -6.33
C LEU A 81 -37.87 -1.13 -6.99
N ARG A 82 -37.08 -1.85 -6.18
CA ARG A 82 -36.23 -2.97 -6.63
C ARG A 82 -36.69 -4.26 -5.96
N LEU A 83 -37.19 -5.20 -6.76
CA LEU A 83 -37.57 -6.55 -6.31
C LEU A 83 -36.73 -7.58 -7.08
N THR A 84 -36.01 -8.43 -6.36
CA THR A 84 -35.19 -9.50 -6.92
C THR A 84 -35.80 -10.86 -6.58
N TYR A 85 -35.99 -11.69 -7.58
CA TYR A 85 -36.44 -13.07 -7.40
C TYR A 85 -35.98 -13.88 -8.61
N THR A 86 -35.80 -15.18 -8.42
CA THR A 86 -35.60 -16.11 -9.53
C THR A 86 -36.98 -16.56 -10.05
N PRO A 87 -37.20 -16.65 -11.37
CA PRO A 87 -38.51 -17.06 -11.91
C PRO A 87 -39.02 -18.40 -11.35
N SER A 88 -38.11 -19.31 -10.98
CA SER A 88 -38.41 -20.60 -10.35
C SER A 88 -39.04 -20.51 -8.96
N VAL A 89 -38.98 -19.34 -8.30
CA VAL A 89 -39.58 -19.12 -6.98
C VAL A 89 -41.07 -18.74 -7.11
N LEU A 90 -41.53 -18.26 -8.28
CA LEU A 90 -42.93 -17.93 -8.48
C LEU A 90 -43.77 -19.21 -8.70
N PRO A 91 -44.96 -19.35 -8.06
CA PRO A 91 -45.85 -20.46 -8.32
C PRO A 91 -46.28 -20.50 -9.80
N GLU A 92 -46.06 -21.64 -10.44
CA GLU A 92 -46.39 -21.85 -11.84
C GLU A 92 -47.91 -21.73 -12.06
N GLY A 93 -48.32 -21.01 -13.12
CA GLY A 93 -49.73 -20.82 -13.45
C GLY A 93 -50.51 -19.82 -12.59
N LYS A 94 -49.91 -19.18 -11.56
CA LYS A 94 -50.62 -18.20 -10.73
C LYS A 94 -50.93 -16.92 -11.51
N ARG A 95 -52.22 -16.57 -11.55
CA ARG A 95 -52.74 -15.34 -12.17
C ARG A 95 -53.31 -14.38 -11.13
N VAL A 96 -53.25 -13.10 -11.45
CA VAL A 96 -53.56 -11.96 -10.58
C VAL A 96 -54.55 -11.05 -11.30
N THR A 97 -55.64 -10.73 -10.60
CA THR A 97 -56.62 -9.72 -11.01
C THR A 97 -56.74 -8.70 -9.89
N ILE A 98 -56.42 -7.44 -10.16
CA ILE A 98 -56.50 -6.32 -9.21
C ILE A 98 -57.06 -5.12 -9.96
N ASN A 99 -58.19 -4.58 -9.52
CA ASN A 99 -58.71 -3.30 -9.99
C ASN A 99 -58.83 -2.36 -8.79
N ALA A 100 -57.80 -1.53 -8.59
CA ALA A 100 -57.72 -0.63 -7.45
C ALA A 100 -57.06 0.70 -7.84
N ASN A 101 -57.72 1.81 -7.53
CA ASN A 101 -57.17 3.14 -7.64
C ASN A 101 -56.60 3.58 -6.29
N ASN A 102 -55.38 4.12 -6.28
CA ASN A 102 -54.73 4.67 -5.08
C ASN A 102 -54.51 3.64 -3.93
N ILE A 103 -54.06 2.43 -4.27
CA ILE A 103 -53.73 1.34 -3.35
C ILE A 103 -52.27 1.43 -2.87
N ALA A 104 -52.01 1.15 -1.59
CA ALA A 104 -50.63 1.11 -1.07
C ALA A 104 -49.87 -0.10 -1.65
N VAL A 105 -48.57 0.06 -1.91
CA VAL A 105 -47.72 -1.01 -2.47
C VAL A 105 -47.72 -2.26 -1.59
N VAL A 106 -47.70 -2.11 -0.26
CA VAL A 106 -47.85 -3.23 0.67
C VAL A 106 -49.13 -4.02 0.43
N THR A 107 -50.25 -3.32 0.21
CA THR A 107 -51.55 -3.95 -0.03
C THR A 107 -51.57 -4.63 -1.39
N ALA A 108 -51.02 -3.98 -2.43
CA ALA A 108 -50.88 -4.60 -3.75
C ALA A 108 -50.00 -5.86 -3.71
N LEU A 109 -48.85 -5.84 -3.03
CA LEU A 109 -48.00 -7.02 -2.84
C LEU A 109 -48.70 -8.10 -2.02
N THR A 110 -49.45 -7.71 -0.98
CA THR A 110 -50.22 -8.65 -0.15
C THR A 110 -51.26 -9.41 -0.98
N GLU A 111 -51.99 -8.72 -1.84
CA GLU A 111 -52.98 -9.31 -2.75
C GLU A 111 -52.31 -10.20 -3.82
N MET A 112 -51.23 -9.72 -4.45
CA MET A 112 -50.48 -10.49 -5.46
C MET A 112 -49.89 -11.79 -4.90
N LEU A 113 -49.36 -11.74 -3.68
CA LEU A 113 -48.67 -12.85 -3.02
C LEU A 113 -49.60 -13.66 -2.11
N PHE A 114 -50.87 -13.33 -2.02
CA PHE A 114 -51.83 -14.10 -1.24
C PHE A 114 -51.83 -15.57 -1.67
N ARG A 115 -51.59 -16.51 -0.76
CA ARG A 115 -51.44 -17.95 -1.05
C ARG A 115 -50.35 -18.31 -2.08
N SER A 116 -49.33 -17.47 -2.34
CA SER A 116 -48.17 -17.90 -3.14
C SER A 116 -47.16 -18.73 -2.35
N GLY A 117 -47.23 -18.73 -1.02
CA GLY A 117 -46.17 -19.31 -0.18
C GLY A 117 -44.87 -18.52 -0.25
N LEU A 118 -44.93 -17.23 -0.61
CA LEU A 118 -43.79 -16.34 -0.68
C LEU A 118 -43.89 -15.25 0.38
N ASP A 119 -42.81 -15.03 1.10
CA ASP A 119 -42.59 -13.88 1.96
C ASP A 119 -41.73 -12.84 1.23
N VAL A 120 -41.83 -11.58 1.67
CA VAL A 120 -41.03 -10.47 1.17
C VAL A 120 -39.94 -10.15 2.19
N VAL A 121 -38.68 -10.35 1.81
CA VAL A 121 -37.53 -9.95 2.61
C VAL A 121 -37.03 -8.59 2.13
N MET A 122 -36.76 -7.69 3.06
CA MET A 122 -36.30 -6.35 2.78
C MET A 122 -34.92 -6.10 3.40
N ASP A 123 -34.05 -5.49 2.61
CA ASP A 123 -32.76 -4.97 3.06
C ASP A 123 -32.88 -3.48 3.50
N ARG A 124 -31.84 -2.94 4.14
CA ARG A 124 -31.79 -1.57 4.69
C ARG A 124 -31.96 -0.44 3.68
N ASP A 125 -31.94 -0.76 2.41
CA ASP A 125 -31.90 0.21 1.33
C ASP A 125 -33.04 -0.03 0.30
N ASP A 126 -34.21 -0.46 0.78
CA ASP A 126 -35.44 -0.71 0.03
C ASP A 126 -35.34 -1.72 -1.13
N ALA A 127 -34.27 -2.52 -1.15
CA ALA A 127 -34.18 -3.70 -2.01
C ALA A 127 -34.98 -4.82 -1.38
N MET A 128 -35.91 -5.39 -2.15
CA MET A 128 -36.77 -6.47 -1.74
C MET A 128 -36.38 -7.77 -2.45
N ALA A 129 -36.52 -8.90 -1.78
CA ALA A 129 -36.40 -10.21 -2.37
C ALA A 129 -37.61 -11.07 -2.02
N LEU A 130 -38.11 -11.86 -2.98
CA LEU A 130 -39.11 -12.89 -2.69
C LEU A 130 -38.40 -14.17 -2.23
N VAL A 131 -38.85 -14.71 -1.10
CA VAL A 131 -38.35 -15.97 -0.54
C VAL A 131 -39.52 -16.90 -0.23
N ALA A 132 -39.32 -18.20 -0.33
CA ALA A 132 -40.33 -19.17 0.08
C ALA A 132 -40.55 -19.10 1.61
N CYS A 133 -41.82 -19.12 2.04
CA CYS A 133 -42.19 -19.12 3.47
C CYS A 133 -41.50 -20.29 4.20
N ARG A 134 -40.85 -19.99 5.34
CA ARG A 134 -40.37 -21.01 6.29
C ARG A 134 -41.14 -20.91 7.59
N HIS A 135 -42.36 -21.42 7.62
CA HIS A 135 -43.04 -21.73 8.89
C HIS A 135 -42.86 -23.21 9.24
N PRO A 136 -42.46 -23.53 10.48
CA PRO A 136 -42.41 -24.91 10.95
C PRO A 136 -43.85 -25.44 11.05
N ARG A 137 -44.14 -26.47 10.27
CA ARG A 137 -45.36 -27.28 10.41
C ARG A 137 -45.25 -28.08 11.72
N PRO A 138 -46.32 -28.22 12.53
CA PRO A 138 -46.35 -29.25 13.54
C PRO A 138 -46.53 -30.61 12.86
N GLU A 139 -45.56 -31.50 13.06
CA GLU A 139 -45.62 -32.92 12.72
C GLU A 139 -46.05 -33.74 13.96
N PRO A 140 -46.58 -34.98 13.82
CA PRO A 140 -46.16 -35.94 12.80
C PRO A 140 -47.27 -36.71 12.09
N ALA A 141 -47.01 -37.04 10.83
CA ALA A 141 -47.42 -38.30 10.25
C ALA A 141 -46.20 -38.83 9.47
N ALA A 142 -45.76 -40.04 9.80
CA ALA A 142 -44.52 -40.67 9.36
C ALA A 142 -44.15 -40.34 7.90
N GLN A 143 -43.11 -39.54 7.73
CA GLN A 143 -42.47 -39.35 6.42
C GLN A 143 -41.37 -40.39 6.25
N ASP A 144 -41.40 -41.03 5.09
CA ASP A 144 -40.29 -41.82 4.59
C ASP A 144 -39.01 -40.99 4.68
N SER A 145 -38.04 -41.53 5.42
CA SER A 145 -36.72 -40.94 5.61
C SER A 145 -35.71 -41.72 4.79
N GLY A 146 -34.86 -41.02 4.06
CA GLY A 146 -33.74 -41.60 3.33
C GLY A 146 -32.39 -41.30 3.98
N LYS A 147 -31.34 -41.61 3.24
CA LYS A 147 -29.94 -41.49 3.64
C LYS A 147 -29.16 -40.76 2.55
N ILE A 148 -28.30 -39.84 2.95
CA ILE A 148 -27.35 -39.20 2.04
C ILE A 148 -25.97 -39.78 2.32
N VAL A 149 -25.36 -40.35 1.30
CA VAL A 149 -23.96 -40.80 1.34
C VAL A 149 -23.14 -39.97 0.37
N GLY A 150 -21.83 -39.97 0.54
CA GLY A 150 -20.97 -39.32 -0.43
C GLY A 150 -19.54 -39.26 0.04
N ARG A 151 -18.70 -38.57 -0.73
CA ARG A 151 -17.29 -38.36 -0.44
C ARG A 151 -16.96 -36.88 -0.43
N VAL A 152 -16.14 -36.47 0.53
CA VAL A 152 -15.55 -35.13 0.58
C VAL A 152 -14.12 -35.22 0.04
N THR A 153 -13.81 -34.47 -1.01
CA THR A 153 -12.51 -34.45 -1.67
C THR A 153 -11.99 -33.02 -1.82
N ASP A 154 -10.67 -32.90 -1.94
CA ASP A 154 -9.99 -31.63 -2.24
C ASP A 154 -10.13 -31.33 -3.75
N ASP A 155 -10.54 -30.10 -4.08
CA ASP A 155 -10.83 -29.63 -5.44
C ASP A 155 -9.60 -29.65 -6.38
N VAL A 156 -8.39 -29.53 -5.83
CA VAL A 156 -7.15 -29.44 -6.62
C VAL A 156 -6.46 -30.80 -6.73
N THR A 157 -6.34 -31.51 -5.60
CA THR A 157 -5.57 -32.75 -5.52
C THR A 157 -6.43 -34.01 -5.74
N GLY A 158 -7.76 -33.88 -5.67
CA GLY A 158 -8.69 -35.01 -5.67
C GLY A 158 -8.57 -35.92 -4.44
N ALA A 159 -7.72 -35.58 -3.47
CA ALA A 159 -7.48 -36.39 -2.28
C ALA A 159 -8.70 -36.37 -1.36
N PRO A 160 -9.02 -37.48 -0.67
CA PRO A 160 -10.11 -37.52 0.30
C PRO A 160 -9.82 -36.65 1.52
N ILE A 161 -10.83 -35.92 1.99
CA ILE A 161 -10.77 -35.09 3.20
C ILE A 161 -11.42 -35.86 4.34
N ALA A 162 -10.61 -36.35 5.28
CA ALA A 162 -11.08 -36.99 6.51
C ALA A 162 -11.39 -35.95 7.60
N GLY A 163 -12.47 -36.14 8.36
CA GLY A 163 -12.86 -35.26 9.46
C GLY A 163 -13.70 -34.03 9.08
N ALA A 164 -14.14 -33.92 7.83
CA ALA A 164 -15.05 -32.86 7.39
C ALA A 164 -16.45 -33.05 8.01
N THR A 165 -17.02 -31.99 8.56
CA THR A 165 -18.38 -32.00 9.12
C THR A 165 -19.38 -31.69 8.00
N VAL A 166 -20.25 -32.65 7.71
CA VAL A 166 -21.37 -32.54 6.77
C VAL A 166 -22.65 -32.31 7.57
N VAL A 167 -23.41 -31.26 7.29
CA VAL A 167 -24.62 -30.91 8.03
C VAL A 167 -25.78 -30.63 7.10
N VAL A 168 -26.97 -31.13 7.45
CA VAL A 168 -28.23 -30.77 6.79
C VAL A 168 -28.72 -29.47 7.41
N GLU A 169 -28.66 -28.37 6.65
CA GLU A 169 -29.00 -27.04 7.15
C GLU A 169 -30.44 -26.96 7.64
N GLY A 170 -30.62 -26.45 8.86
CA GLY A 170 -31.93 -26.34 9.50
C GLY A 170 -32.34 -27.57 10.33
N THR A 171 -31.50 -28.60 10.40
CA THR A 171 -31.72 -29.77 11.26
C THR A 171 -30.56 -29.96 12.26
N ARG A 172 -30.66 -31.00 13.11
CA ARG A 172 -29.55 -31.48 13.95
C ARG A 172 -28.77 -32.63 13.31
N LEU A 173 -29.13 -33.03 12.09
CA LEU A 173 -28.49 -34.14 11.39
C LEU A 173 -27.14 -33.69 10.83
N LEU A 174 -26.08 -34.39 11.26
CA LEU A 174 -24.72 -34.16 10.82
C LEU A 174 -23.97 -35.49 10.75
N ALA A 175 -22.94 -35.53 9.90
CA ALA A 175 -22.01 -36.63 9.77
C ALA A 175 -20.58 -36.08 9.72
N THR A 176 -19.60 -36.94 9.97
CA THR A 176 -18.18 -36.61 9.81
C THR A 176 -17.58 -37.57 8.79
N SER A 177 -16.81 -37.04 7.83
CA SER A 177 -16.17 -37.88 6.82
C SER A 177 -15.07 -38.77 7.43
N ALA A 178 -15.01 -40.03 7.00
CA ALA A 178 -14.05 -41.03 7.42
C ALA A 178 -12.68 -40.84 6.75
N GLY A 179 -11.71 -41.72 7.08
CA GLY A 179 -10.34 -41.66 6.57
C GLY A 179 -10.19 -41.73 5.05
N ASP A 180 -11.16 -42.32 4.36
CA ASP A 180 -11.24 -42.38 2.90
C ASP A 180 -12.10 -41.26 2.30
N GLY A 181 -12.54 -40.29 3.12
CA GLY A 181 -13.36 -39.13 2.74
C GLY A 181 -14.86 -39.43 2.67
N ARG A 182 -15.31 -40.67 2.89
CA ARG A 182 -16.73 -41.03 2.82
C ARG A 182 -17.49 -40.57 4.04
N TYR A 183 -18.74 -40.16 3.88
CA TYR A 183 -19.65 -39.86 4.97
C TYR A 183 -21.01 -40.54 4.75
N ASP A 184 -21.74 -40.71 5.84
CA ASP A 184 -23.07 -41.33 5.86
C ASP A 184 -23.98 -40.51 6.78
N LEU A 185 -25.08 -39.99 6.23
CA LEU A 185 -26.02 -39.10 6.90
C LEU A 185 -27.44 -39.71 6.81
N PRO A 186 -27.81 -40.60 7.75
CA PRO A 186 -29.10 -41.28 7.76
C PRO A 186 -30.22 -40.43 8.36
N GLY A 187 -31.47 -40.81 8.10
CA GLY A 187 -32.65 -40.19 8.71
C GLY A 187 -33.00 -38.81 8.14
N VAL A 188 -32.57 -38.53 6.91
CA VAL A 188 -32.91 -37.29 6.21
C VAL A 188 -34.31 -37.46 5.62
N ALA A 189 -35.25 -36.62 6.04
CA ALA A 189 -36.62 -36.66 5.54
C ALA A 189 -36.66 -36.52 4.01
N THR A 190 -37.62 -37.13 3.33
CA THR A 190 -37.82 -36.93 1.88
C THR A 190 -38.06 -35.44 1.56
N GLY A 191 -37.46 -34.96 0.46
CA GLY A 191 -37.46 -33.54 0.06
C GLY A 191 -36.08 -32.99 -0.31
N THR A 192 -36.05 -31.71 -0.70
CA THR A 192 -34.80 -31.01 -1.05
C THR A 192 -34.17 -30.36 0.18
N HIS A 193 -32.92 -30.71 0.46
CA HIS A 193 -32.13 -30.26 1.61
C HIS A 193 -30.88 -29.53 1.16
N SER A 194 -30.50 -28.47 1.89
CA SER A 194 -29.20 -27.82 1.73
C SER A 194 -28.20 -28.51 2.64
N ILE A 195 -27.19 -29.13 2.04
CA ILE A 195 -26.14 -29.85 2.74
C ILE A 195 -24.88 -28.98 2.70
N ARG A 196 -24.39 -28.60 3.89
CA ARG A 196 -23.17 -27.80 4.04
C ARG A 196 -22.04 -28.67 4.57
N VAL A 197 -20.87 -28.59 3.94
CA VAL A 197 -19.64 -29.23 4.41
C VAL A 197 -18.67 -28.18 4.93
N ARG A 198 -18.08 -28.44 6.10
CA ARG A 198 -17.07 -27.60 6.73
C ARG A 198 -15.88 -28.43 7.14
N TYR A 199 -14.69 -27.92 6.86
CA TYR A 199 -13.44 -28.46 7.35
C TYR A 199 -12.45 -27.32 7.55
N ILE A 200 -11.58 -27.42 8.56
CA ILE A 200 -10.63 -26.35 8.88
C ILE A 200 -9.60 -26.26 7.74
N GLY A 201 -9.35 -25.04 7.25
CA GLY A 201 -8.46 -24.79 6.12
C GLY A 201 -9.14 -24.94 4.75
N TYR A 202 -10.48 -25.03 4.68
CA TYR A 202 -11.26 -25.11 3.44
C TYR A 202 -12.45 -24.15 3.43
N THR A 203 -12.77 -23.60 2.26
CA THR A 203 -13.99 -22.81 2.02
C THR A 203 -15.20 -23.74 2.16
N PRO A 204 -16.25 -23.37 2.94
CA PRO A 204 -17.43 -24.20 3.08
C PRO A 204 -18.13 -24.46 1.74
N ALA A 205 -18.41 -25.72 1.43
CA ALA A 205 -19.17 -26.12 0.25
C ALA A 205 -20.65 -26.32 0.64
N VAL A 206 -21.57 -25.92 -0.24
CA VAL A 206 -23.02 -26.10 -0.04
C VAL A 206 -23.64 -26.68 -1.31
N VAL A 207 -24.38 -27.78 -1.17
CA VAL A 207 -25.06 -28.46 -2.28
C VAL A 207 -26.52 -28.73 -1.89
N LEU A 208 -27.43 -28.54 -2.83
CA LEU A 208 -28.83 -28.95 -2.68
C LEU A 208 -28.97 -30.42 -3.09
N VAL A 209 -29.52 -31.25 -2.21
CA VAL A 209 -29.75 -32.69 -2.41
C VAL A 209 -31.24 -32.97 -2.27
N THR A 210 -31.84 -33.64 -3.25
CA THR A 210 -33.27 -33.99 -3.24
C THR A 210 -33.44 -35.49 -3.02
N LEU A 211 -34.15 -35.88 -1.97
CA LEU A 211 -34.51 -37.28 -1.68
C LEU A 211 -35.96 -37.54 -2.08
N GLY A 212 -36.19 -38.46 -3.01
CA GLY A 212 -37.52 -38.93 -3.42
C GLY A 212 -38.02 -40.07 -2.53
N SER A 213 -39.34 -40.24 -2.45
CA SER A 213 -39.97 -41.37 -1.72
C SER A 213 -39.65 -42.75 -2.32
N ASP A 214 -39.19 -42.78 -3.57
CA ASP A 214 -38.77 -43.93 -4.35
C ASP A 214 -37.24 -44.12 -4.39
N GLN A 215 -36.46 -43.20 -3.81
CA GLN A 215 -35.00 -43.25 -3.73
C GLN A 215 -34.53 -43.04 -2.28
N PRO A 216 -34.44 -44.13 -1.48
CA PRO A 216 -34.10 -44.04 -0.06
C PRO A 216 -32.62 -43.70 0.19
N GLU A 217 -31.76 -43.73 -0.83
CA GLU A 217 -30.35 -43.33 -0.73
C GLU A 217 -29.95 -42.43 -1.90
N VAL A 218 -29.30 -41.30 -1.61
CA VAL A 218 -28.78 -40.36 -2.61
C VAL A 218 -27.29 -40.12 -2.36
N VAL A 219 -26.51 -40.19 -3.44
CA VAL A 219 -25.07 -39.90 -3.40
C VAL A 219 -24.85 -38.40 -3.65
N ALA A 220 -24.14 -37.72 -2.75
CA ALA A 220 -23.76 -36.32 -2.88
C ALA A 220 -22.28 -36.13 -2.55
N ASP A 221 -21.44 -36.02 -3.59
CA ASP A 221 -20.02 -35.75 -3.40
C ASP A 221 -19.75 -34.25 -3.28
N PHE A 222 -18.76 -33.89 -2.45
CA PHE A 222 -18.35 -32.51 -2.20
C PHE A 222 -16.88 -32.33 -2.55
N THR A 223 -16.60 -31.43 -3.49
CA THR A 223 -15.26 -30.87 -3.64
C THR A 223 -15.13 -29.64 -2.77
N MET A 224 -14.05 -29.58 -1.98
CA MET A 224 -13.74 -28.44 -1.13
C MET A 224 -12.49 -27.73 -1.64
N THR A 225 -12.59 -26.42 -1.83
CA THR A 225 -11.47 -25.55 -2.16
C THR A 225 -10.76 -25.13 -0.88
N LYS A 226 -9.42 -25.25 -0.82
CA LYS A 226 -8.62 -24.83 0.34
C LYS A 226 -8.82 -23.33 0.62
N SER A 227 -9.07 -22.98 1.88
CA SER A 227 -9.07 -21.60 2.36
C SER A 227 -7.62 -21.21 2.57
N ALA A 228 -7.03 -20.52 1.60
CA ALA A 228 -5.66 -20.04 1.66
C ALA A 228 -5.50 -19.11 2.88
N GLN A 229 -4.61 -19.47 3.82
CA GLN A 229 -4.23 -18.54 4.89
C GLN A 229 -3.59 -17.29 4.27
N GLN A 230 -3.56 -16.15 4.97
CA GLN A 230 -2.98 -14.88 4.46
C GLN A 230 -1.57 -15.05 3.83
N LEU A 231 -0.78 -15.99 4.34
CA LEU A 231 0.54 -16.38 3.83
C LEU A 231 0.53 -17.06 2.45
N GLU A 232 -0.56 -17.74 2.11
CA GLU A 232 -0.81 -18.42 0.83
C GLU A 232 -1.57 -17.51 -0.16
N GLN A 233 -2.34 -16.53 0.36
CA GLN A 233 -3.14 -15.60 -0.45
C GLN A 233 -2.36 -14.39 -0.95
N VAL A 234 -1.36 -13.90 -0.19
CA VAL A 234 -0.54 -12.75 -0.62
C VAL A 234 0.60 -13.25 -1.49
N VAL A 235 0.40 -13.10 -2.80
CA VAL A 235 1.45 -13.33 -3.79
C VAL A 235 2.13 -11.99 -4.07
N VAL A 236 3.43 -11.95 -3.81
CA VAL A 236 4.27 -10.79 -4.12
C VAL A 236 4.70 -10.91 -5.57
N THR A 237 4.40 -9.88 -6.37
CA THR A 237 4.81 -9.83 -7.78
C THR A 237 5.98 -8.88 -8.00
N GLY A 238 6.45 -8.19 -6.96
CA GLY A 238 7.75 -7.53 -6.98
C GLY A 238 8.89 -8.54 -7.17
N THR A 239 8.73 -9.78 -6.74
CA THR A 239 9.68 -10.84 -7.11
C THR A 239 9.49 -11.26 -8.57
N LEU A 240 10.58 -11.63 -9.26
CA LEU A 240 10.53 -11.99 -10.70
C LEU A 240 9.54 -13.10 -11.05
N ALA A 241 9.24 -13.97 -10.08
CA ALA A 241 8.14 -14.91 -10.12
C ALA A 241 7.15 -14.55 -9.00
N PRO A 242 5.83 -14.60 -9.24
CA PRO A 242 4.83 -14.45 -8.20
C PRO A 242 5.12 -15.46 -7.08
N THR A 243 5.49 -14.97 -5.90
CA THR A 243 5.93 -15.83 -4.77
C THR A 243 5.05 -15.58 -3.56
N GLU A 244 4.53 -16.65 -2.97
CA GLU A 244 3.78 -16.60 -1.72
C GLU A 244 4.67 -16.10 -0.58
N VAL A 245 4.11 -15.29 0.33
CA VAL A 245 4.86 -14.76 1.48
C VAL A 245 5.50 -15.89 2.31
N LYS A 246 4.89 -17.08 2.39
CA LYS A 246 5.46 -18.22 3.14
C LYS A 246 6.81 -18.72 2.60
N ALA A 247 7.08 -18.51 1.31
CA ALA A 247 8.30 -18.94 0.64
C ALA A 247 9.40 -17.87 0.61
N LEU A 248 9.09 -16.63 1.00
CA LEU A 248 10.05 -15.52 0.95
C LEU A 248 11.05 -15.54 2.11
N PRO A 249 12.38 -15.58 1.85
CA PRO A 249 13.39 -15.56 2.90
C PRO A 249 13.67 -14.15 3.46
N THR A 250 13.35 -13.10 2.70
CA THR A 250 13.55 -11.69 3.06
C THR A 250 12.24 -11.07 3.54
N PRO A 251 12.29 -10.11 4.49
CA PRO A 251 11.10 -9.37 4.91
C PRO A 251 10.59 -8.47 3.78
N ILE A 252 9.27 -8.51 3.57
CA ILE A 252 8.59 -7.64 2.62
C ILE A 252 7.36 -7.03 3.25
N SER A 253 7.17 -5.73 3.06
CA SER A 253 5.99 -5.00 3.52
C SER A 253 5.08 -4.75 2.32
N VAL A 254 3.83 -5.20 2.41
CA VAL A 254 2.80 -5.00 1.38
C VAL A 254 1.73 -4.06 1.92
N ILE A 255 1.49 -2.97 1.22
CA ILE A 255 0.58 -1.89 1.62
C ILE A 255 -0.44 -1.71 0.51
N SER A 256 -1.70 -2.04 0.78
CA SER A 256 -2.78 -1.89 -0.19
C SER A 256 -3.17 -0.42 -0.35
N GLY A 257 -3.65 -0.05 -1.54
CA GLY A 257 -4.19 1.26 -1.84
C GLY A 257 -5.43 1.60 -1.02
N ASP A 258 -6.13 0.60 -0.49
CA ASP A 258 -7.23 0.78 0.45
C ASP A 258 -6.71 1.30 1.79
N ARG A 259 -5.63 0.69 2.31
CA ARG A 259 -4.95 1.17 3.52
C ARG A 259 -4.41 2.59 3.35
N LEU A 260 -3.82 2.93 2.18
CA LEU A 260 -3.37 4.29 1.89
C LEU A 260 -4.52 5.32 1.99
N ARG A 261 -5.72 4.94 1.54
CA ARG A 261 -6.92 5.80 1.60
C ARG A 261 -7.50 5.89 3.00
N ASP A 262 -7.56 4.78 3.73
CA ASP A 262 -8.08 4.73 5.10
C ASP A 262 -7.21 5.55 6.05
N GLU A 263 -5.88 5.45 5.91
CA GLU A 263 -4.89 6.25 6.64
C GLU A 263 -4.77 7.69 6.12
N ARG A 264 -5.45 8.00 5.01
CA ARG A 264 -5.53 9.33 4.38
C ARG A 264 -4.15 9.95 4.06
N LEU A 265 -3.23 9.12 3.59
CA LEU A 265 -1.88 9.58 3.22
C LEU A 265 -1.97 10.51 1.99
N SER A 266 -1.27 11.65 2.07
CA SER A 266 -1.24 12.63 0.98
C SER A 266 0.01 12.55 0.11
N ARG A 267 1.05 11.85 0.60
CA ARG A 267 2.27 11.57 -0.15
C ARG A 267 2.79 10.17 0.18
N VAL A 268 3.44 9.52 -0.78
CA VAL A 268 3.90 8.13 -0.66
C VAL A 268 5.05 7.98 0.34
N ASP A 269 5.92 8.98 0.48
CA ASP A 269 7.02 9.00 1.46
C ASP A 269 6.54 8.84 2.91
N GLN A 270 5.28 9.22 3.20
CA GLN A 270 4.69 9.08 4.53
C GLN A 270 4.57 7.63 5.00
N LEU A 271 4.69 6.63 4.11
CA LEU A 271 4.76 5.22 4.47
C LEU A 271 5.96 4.89 5.34
N PHE A 272 7.11 5.51 5.06
CA PHE A 272 8.34 5.33 5.82
C PHE A 272 8.31 6.06 7.17
N ARG A 273 7.15 6.62 7.54
CA ARG A 273 6.90 7.31 8.82
C ARG A 273 6.09 6.44 9.79
N GLY A 274 6.27 5.13 9.75
CA GLY A 274 5.65 4.21 10.72
C GLY A 274 4.98 2.97 10.13
N GLU A 275 4.80 2.87 8.81
CA GLU A 275 4.24 1.65 8.20
C GLU A 275 5.33 0.61 7.88
N ILE A 276 6.56 1.08 7.69
CA ILE A 276 7.70 0.24 7.29
C ILE A 276 8.73 0.21 8.44
N PRO A 277 8.93 -0.94 9.10
CA PRO A 277 9.95 -1.06 10.13
C PRO A 277 11.35 -0.83 9.56
N GLY A 278 12.22 -0.26 10.37
CA GLY A 278 13.62 -0.03 10.06
C GLY A 278 13.83 1.15 9.13
N SER A 279 12.77 1.88 8.79
CA SER A 279 12.83 3.00 7.87
C SER A 279 12.49 4.34 8.52
N ILE A 280 12.93 5.41 7.86
CA ILE A 280 12.54 6.77 8.15
C ILE A 280 12.47 7.58 6.85
N ALA A 281 11.43 8.40 6.74
CA ALA A 281 11.40 9.57 5.87
C ALA A 281 11.18 10.82 6.72
N TRP A 282 12.03 11.83 6.57
CA TRP A 282 11.89 13.10 7.28
C TRP A 282 10.75 13.96 6.73
N ASP A 283 10.12 14.76 7.58
CA ASP A 283 9.13 15.76 7.13
C ASP A 283 9.86 17.06 6.81
N LEU A 284 10.08 17.30 5.53
CA LEU A 284 10.90 18.43 5.05
C LEU A 284 10.13 19.76 4.95
N GLY A 285 8.89 19.82 5.46
CA GLY A 285 8.16 21.07 5.56
C GLY A 285 7.82 21.69 4.21
N ALA A 286 8.38 22.88 3.91
CA ALA A 286 8.21 23.53 2.61
C ALA A 286 8.88 22.78 1.45
N TYR A 287 9.80 21.85 1.73
CA TYR A 287 10.42 20.98 0.72
C TYR A 287 9.62 19.68 0.52
N ASP A 288 8.29 19.77 0.53
CA ASP A 288 7.36 18.63 0.44
C ASP A 288 7.28 17.96 -0.96
N TYR A 289 8.24 18.24 -1.83
CA TYR A 289 8.43 17.64 -3.16
C TYR A 289 9.58 16.63 -3.19
N SER A 290 10.50 16.70 -2.21
CA SER A 290 11.62 15.78 -2.05
C SER A 290 11.41 14.85 -0.86
N SER A 291 12.13 13.74 -0.85
CA SER A 291 12.09 12.74 0.22
C SER A 291 13.47 12.14 0.42
N THR A 292 13.90 12.09 1.68
CA THR A 292 15.10 11.41 2.14
C THR A 292 14.69 10.14 2.86
N VAL A 293 14.62 9.03 2.11
CA VAL A 293 14.23 7.73 2.66
C VAL A 293 15.47 6.95 3.05
N GLN A 294 15.54 6.58 4.31
CA GLN A 294 16.58 5.72 4.84
C GLN A 294 15.97 4.42 5.34
N VAL A 295 16.62 3.29 5.07
CA VAL A 295 16.21 1.96 5.50
C VAL A 295 17.43 1.26 6.12
N ARG A 296 17.28 0.77 7.36
CA ARG A 296 18.29 0.04 8.12
C ARG A 296 19.61 0.79 8.31
N GLY A 297 19.55 2.10 8.55
CA GLY A 297 20.75 2.90 8.75
C GLY A 297 21.29 3.53 7.46
N ARG A 298 22.47 4.14 7.54
CA ARG A 298 23.10 4.85 6.41
C ARG A 298 24.09 3.94 5.71
N ASN A 299 24.13 4.01 4.38
CA ASN A 299 24.92 3.10 3.55
C ASN A 299 25.86 3.79 2.56
N SER A 300 26.06 5.11 2.72
CA SER A 300 27.07 5.90 2.02
C SER A 300 27.43 7.12 2.86
N LEU A 301 28.65 7.62 2.66
CA LEU A 301 29.12 8.85 3.29
C LEU A 301 28.53 10.08 2.60
N THR A 302 28.48 10.07 1.27
CA THR A 302 28.21 11.26 0.44
C THR A 302 26.82 11.24 -0.21
N ALA A 303 26.27 10.07 -0.54
CA ALA A 303 25.01 10.00 -1.28
C ALA A 303 23.78 10.31 -0.41
N THR A 304 22.82 11.03 -1.01
CA THR A 304 21.50 11.28 -0.40
C THR A 304 20.76 9.96 -0.18
N PRO A 305 20.26 9.69 1.04
CA PRO A 305 19.47 8.50 1.32
C PRO A 305 18.21 8.45 0.44
N SER A 306 18.06 7.35 -0.30
CA SER A 306 16.90 7.08 -1.13
C SER A 306 16.64 5.58 -1.21
N ILE A 307 15.43 5.22 -1.64
CA ILE A 307 15.04 3.84 -1.92
C ILE A 307 14.82 3.66 -3.42
N LYS A 308 15.42 2.63 -4.01
CA LYS A 308 15.24 2.32 -5.43
C LYS A 308 13.76 2.08 -5.68
N THR A 309 13.17 2.78 -6.65
CA THR A 309 11.72 2.81 -6.85
C THR A 309 11.36 2.42 -8.28
N TYR A 310 10.33 1.59 -8.41
CA TYR A 310 9.73 1.18 -9.67
C TYR A 310 8.23 1.50 -9.67
N ILE A 311 7.69 1.87 -10.83
CA ILE A 311 6.26 2.05 -11.07
C ILE A 311 5.86 1.10 -12.20
N ASP A 312 5.01 0.12 -11.91
CA ASP A 312 4.62 -0.96 -12.84
C ASP A 312 5.83 -1.58 -13.56
N GLY A 313 6.95 -1.72 -12.84
CA GLY A 313 8.19 -2.31 -13.35
C GLY A 313 9.12 -1.37 -14.13
N VAL A 314 8.76 -0.11 -14.36
CA VAL A 314 9.66 0.93 -14.91
C VAL A 314 10.41 1.61 -13.77
N GLU A 315 11.74 1.70 -13.89
CA GLU A 315 12.58 2.33 -12.86
C GLU A 315 12.44 3.85 -12.87
N VAL A 316 12.21 4.46 -11.70
CA VAL A 316 12.13 5.91 -11.55
C VAL A 316 13.52 6.52 -11.76
N ALA A 317 13.60 7.59 -12.56
CA ALA A 317 14.85 8.24 -12.93
C ALA A 317 15.57 8.85 -11.73
N ASN A 318 14.81 9.44 -10.79
CA ASN A 318 15.35 10.01 -9.56
C ASN A 318 14.46 9.68 -8.35
N PRO A 319 14.89 8.77 -7.46
CA PRO A 319 14.10 8.33 -6.31
C PRO A 319 14.01 9.36 -5.16
N VAL A 320 14.70 10.51 -5.24
CA VAL A 320 14.54 11.60 -4.26
C VAL A 320 13.15 12.24 -4.34
N TYR A 321 12.47 12.12 -5.48
CA TYR A 321 11.18 12.79 -5.75
C TYR A 321 10.00 11.81 -5.72
N ILE A 322 10.03 10.80 -4.85
CA ILE A 322 8.88 9.90 -4.66
C ILE A 322 7.69 10.58 -3.96
N ALA A 323 7.91 11.71 -3.27
CA ALA A 323 6.88 12.49 -2.59
C ALA A 323 5.84 13.11 -3.55
N SER A 324 6.17 13.25 -4.85
CA SER A 324 5.25 13.72 -5.90
C SER A 324 4.46 12.59 -6.58
N ILE A 325 4.60 11.34 -6.14
CA ILE A 325 3.74 10.25 -6.60
C ILE A 325 2.38 10.35 -5.91
N ASP A 326 1.30 10.41 -6.69
CA ASP A 326 -0.06 10.54 -6.18
C ASP A 326 -0.56 9.22 -5.56
N PRO A 327 -0.83 9.17 -4.24
CA PRO A 327 -1.35 7.96 -3.59
C PRO A 327 -2.69 7.48 -4.16
N ASN A 328 -3.51 8.36 -4.75
CA ASN A 328 -4.81 7.97 -5.29
C ASN A 328 -4.70 7.05 -6.52
N SER A 329 -3.56 7.07 -7.21
CA SER A 329 -3.28 6.22 -8.39
C SER A 329 -2.82 4.80 -8.03
N ILE A 330 -2.51 4.54 -6.75
CA ILE A 330 -1.81 3.33 -6.31
C ILE A 330 -2.82 2.23 -5.93
N GLU A 331 -2.59 1.03 -6.47
CA GLU A 331 -3.29 -0.21 -6.10
C GLU A 331 -2.64 -0.85 -4.88
N ARG A 332 -1.30 -0.96 -4.89
CA ARG A 332 -0.50 -1.42 -3.76
C ARG A 332 0.95 -0.96 -3.90
N VAL A 333 1.64 -0.94 -2.77
CA VAL A 333 3.09 -0.77 -2.68
C VAL A 333 3.69 -2.01 -2.05
N GLU A 334 4.78 -2.51 -2.61
CA GLU A 334 5.57 -3.61 -2.05
C GLU A 334 6.99 -3.12 -1.77
N ILE A 335 7.47 -3.29 -0.53
CA ILE A 335 8.78 -2.81 -0.10
C ILE A 335 9.63 -3.97 0.40
N THR A 336 10.68 -4.29 -0.34
CA THR A 336 11.70 -5.27 0.05
C THR A 336 12.85 -4.54 0.73
N ARG A 337 13.17 -4.93 1.97
CA ARG A 337 14.21 -4.27 2.78
C ARG A 337 15.55 -5.01 2.68
N GLY A 338 16.65 -4.26 2.69
CA GLY A 338 18.01 -4.79 2.74
C GLY A 338 18.64 -5.10 1.37
N PRO A 339 19.96 -5.40 1.37
CA PRO A 339 20.75 -5.56 0.15
C PRO A 339 20.36 -6.80 -0.67
N GLN A 340 19.64 -7.75 -0.08
CA GLN A 340 19.20 -8.97 -0.76
C GLN A 340 18.27 -8.70 -1.93
N ALA A 341 17.65 -7.51 -2.00
CA ALA A 341 16.82 -7.10 -3.14
C ALA A 341 17.66 -6.89 -4.43
N SER A 342 18.94 -6.55 -4.31
CA SER A 342 19.81 -6.24 -5.46
C SER A 342 19.94 -7.39 -6.46
N THR A 343 19.90 -8.65 -6.04
CA THR A 343 20.03 -9.79 -6.96
C THR A 343 18.93 -9.80 -8.01
N ILE A 344 17.79 -9.20 -7.70
CA ILE A 344 16.64 -9.06 -8.60
C ILE A 344 16.66 -7.70 -9.30
N TYR A 345 16.91 -6.64 -8.54
CA TYR A 345 16.66 -5.27 -8.98
C TYR A 345 17.89 -4.46 -9.36
N GLY A 346 19.07 -4.99 -9.08
CA GLY A 346 20.34 -4.42 -9.48
C GLY A 346 20.93 -3.34 -8.60
N SER A 347 21.80 -2.54 -9.22
CA SER A 347 22.48 -1.41 -8.58
C SER A 347 21.50 -0.47 -7.88
N ASP A 348 21.96 0.16 -6.81
CA ASP A 348 21.26 1.16 -5.99
C ASP A 348 20.14 0.60 -5.11
N ALA A 349 19.92 -0.73 -5.13
CA ALA A 349 19.00 -1.45 -4.24
C ALA A 349 19.61 -1.78 -2.85
N SER A 350 20.67 -1.08 -2.43
CA SER A 350 21.38 -1.35 -1.18
C SER A 350 20.53 -1.07 0.08
N GLY A 351 19.68 -0.04 0.02
CA GLY A 351 18.65 0.25 1.03
C GLY A 351 17.37 -0.59 0.87
N GLY A 352 17.25 -1.37 -0.21
CA GLY A 352 16.01 -2.06 -0.58
C GLY A 352 15.32 -1.42 -1.79
N VAL A 353 14.12 -1.91 -2.08
CA VAL A 353 13.35 -1.57 -3.29
C VAL A 353 11.88 -1.34 -2.93
N MET A 354 11.30 -0.27 -3.50
CA MET A 354 9.88 0.03 -3.48
C MET A 354 9.28 -0.20 -4.86
N GLN A 355 8.29 -1.09 -4.94
CA GLN A 355 7.50 -1.36 -6.13
C GLN A 355 6.13 -0.73 -5.95
N ILE A 356 5.73 0.13 -6.88
CA ILE A 356 4.41 0.74 -6.92
C ILE A 356 3.63 0.11 -8.07
N PHE A 357 2.47 -0.46 -7.75
CA PHE A 357 1.53 -0.97 -8.74
C PHE A 357 0.39 0.02 -8.85
N THR A 358 0.16 0.56 -10.05
CA THR A 358 -0.96 1.48 -10.27
C THR A 358 -2.26 0.72 -10.47
N LYS A 359 -3.37 1.35 -10.11
CA LYS A 359 -4.72 0.78 -10.22
C LYS A 359 -5.00 0.32 -11.65
N GLY A 360 -5.35 -0.95 -11.79
CA GLY A 360 -5.91 -1.52 -13.02
C GLY A 360 -7.41 -1.28 -13.18
N GLY A 361 -7.93 -1.60 -14.36
CA GLY A 361 -9.37 -1.58 -14.61
C GLY A 361 -10.11 -2.78 -14.03
N SER A 362 -11.44 -2.69 -13.99
CA SER A 362 -12.31 -3.82 -13.63
C SER A 362 -12.78 -4.53 -14.90
N ALA A 363 -12.71 -5.87 -14.92
CA ALA A 363 -13.34 -6.66 -15.98
C ALA A 363 -14.86 -6.46 -15.97
N GLY A 364 -15.45 -6.21 -17.15
CA GLY A 364 -16.89 -6.06 -17.34
C GLY A 364 -17.34 -4.67 -17.82
N PRO A 365 -18.49 -4.60 -18.50
CA PRO A 365 -18.91 -3.44 -19.30
C PRO A 365 -19.42 -2.26 -18.48
N THR A 366 -19.61 -2.42 -17.16
CA THR A 366 -20.16 -1.35 -16.30
C THR A 366 -19.02 -0.53 -15.72
N PRO A 367 -18.86 0.75 -16.12
CA PRO A 367 -17.82 1.59 -15.58
C PRO A 367 -18.07 1.91 -14.10
N GLN A 368 -17.00 1.95 -13.32
CA GLN A 368 -16.99 2.44 -11.95
C GLN A 368 -16.32 3.81 -11.93
N ALA A 369 -16.88 4.74 -11.18
CA ALA A 369 -16.27 6.06 -10.99
C ALA A 369 -16.10 6.38 -9.52
N PHE A 370 -15.04 7.13 -9.21
CA PHE A 370 -14.79 7.68 -7.89
C PHE A 370 -14.41 9.15 -8.00
N ALA A 371 -14.97 9.98 -7.13
CA ALA A 371 -14.61 11.38 -7.01
C ALA A 371 -14.37 11.74 -5.54
N LYS A 372 -13.41 12.63 -5.29
CA LYS A 372 -13.06 13.17 -3.98
C LYS A 372 -12.94 14.68 -4.08
N ALA A 373 -13.47 15.39 -3.08
CA ALA A 373 -13.22 16.80 -2.87
C ALA A 373 -13.01 17.06 -1.39
N GLY A 374 -11.88 17.67 -1.04
CA GLY A 374 -11.51 18.05 0.33
C GLY A 374 -11.03 19.50 0.40
N PHE A 375 -11.47 20.19 1.44
CA PHE A 375 -11.09 21.56 1.77
C PHE A 375 -10.52 21.59 3.19
N GLY A 376 -9.32 22.08 3.33
CA GLY A 376 -8.63 22.14 4.62
C GLY A 376 -8.10 23.51 4.97
N ALA A 377 -7.81 23.68 6.25
CA ALA A 377 -7.19 24.86 6.84
C ALA A 377 -5.91 24.45 7.56
N ILE A 378 -4.86 25.25 7.39
CA ILE A 378 -3.54 25.01 7.99
C ILE A 378 -3.31 26.01 9.12
N GLU A 379 -3.12 25.52 10.33
CA GLU A 379 -2.70 26.32 11.48
C GLU A 379 -1.18 26.47 11.49
N GLY A 380 -0.67 27.63 11.90
CA GLY A 380 0.76 27.83 12.08
C GLY A 380 1.09 29.25 12.51
N PRO A 381 2.23 29.46 13.19
CA PRO A 381 2.61 30.79 13.69
C PRO A 381 3.12 31.73 12.58
N PHE A 382 3.24 31.23 11.34
CA PHE A 382 3.88 31.97 10.24
C PHE A 382 2.88 32.62 9.28
N SER A 383 1.59 32.27 9.34
CA SER A 383 0.57 32.91 8.50
C SER A 383 -0.22 33.93 9.31
N SER A 384 -0.52 35.07 8.68
CA SER A 384 -1.42 36.10 9.24
C SER A 384 -2.91 35.76 9.05
N GLY A 385 -3.22 34.69 8.29
CA GLY A 385 -4.59 34.23 8.02
C GLY A 385 -4.75 32.73 8.20
N LEU A 386 -5.79 32.17 7.59
CA LEU A 386 -6.09 30.73 7.60
C LEU A 386 -5.80 30.12 6.20
N PRO A 387 -4.55 29.71 5.91
CA PRO A 387 -4.18 29.15 4.62
C PRO A 387 -5.03 27.92 4.28
N LEU A 388 -5.53 27.91 3.05
CA LEU A 388 -6.40 26.84 2.57
C LEU A 388 -5.61 25.73 1.89
N ARG A 389 -6.05 24.49 2.08
CA ARG A 389 -5.63 23.30 1.34
C ARG A 389 -6.81 22.78 0.54
N GLN A 390 -6.60 22.37 -0.71
CA GLN A 390 -7.63 21.78 -1.56
C GLN A 390 -7.11 20.49 -2.16
N ASP A 391 -7.90 19.41 -2.08
CA ASP A 391 -7.52 18.07 -2.54
C ASP A 391 -8.68 17.47 -3.34
N TYR A 392 -8.48 17.31 -4.65
CA TYR A 392 -9.46 16.72 -5.54
C TYR A 392 -8.88 15.48 -6.22
N ALA A 393 -9.73 14.47 -6.41
CA ALA A 393 -9.40 13.32 -7.24
C ALA A 393 -10.63 12.87 -8.02
N LEU A 394 -10.43 12.40 -9.25
CA LEU A 394 -11.45 11.78 -10.08
C LEU A 394 -10.82 10.56 -10.74
N SER A 395 -11.51 9.43 -10.68
CA SER A 395 -11.07 8.21 -11.35
C SER A 395 -12.23 7.48 -12.01
N VAL A 396 -11.95 6.84 -13.13
CA VAL A 396 -12.87 5.98 -13.86
C VAL A 396 -12.15 4.67 -14.19
N SER A 397 -12.81 3.55 -13.94
CA SER A 397 -12.36 2.22 -14.38
C SER A 397 -13.47 1.49 -15.11
N GLY A 398 -13.10 0.62 -16.04
CA GLY A 398 -14.03 -0.25 -16.73
C GLY A 398 -13.29 -1.22 -17.64
N GLY A 399 -14.03 -1.93 -18.48
CA GLY A 399 -13.44 -2.87 -19.42
C GLY A 399 -14.45 -3.57 -20.31
N ALA A 400 -13.95 -4.50 -21.10
CA ALA A 400 -14.67 -5.55 -21.81
C ALA A 400 -14.12 -6.91 -21.33
N ASP A 401 -14.38 -7.98 -22.08
CA ASP A 401 -13.95 -9.34 -21.69
C ASP A 401 -12.43 -9.52 -21.70
N ASP A 402 -11.74 -8.91 -22.67
CA ASP A 402 -10.29 -9.04 -22.88
C ASP A 402 -9.52 -7.74 -22.63
N LEU A 403 -10.20 -6.65 -22.26
CA LEU A 403 -9.62 -5.32 -22.06
C LEU A 403 -10.10 -4.73 -20.73
N SER A 404 -9.21 -4.09 -20.00
CA SER A 404 -9.56 -3.27 -18.82
C SER A 404 -8.79 -1.95 -18.86
N TYR A 405 -9.36 -0.91 -18.28
CA TYR A 405 -8.72 0.40 -18.16
C TYR A 405 -9.04 1.07 -16.83
N HIS A 406 -8.13 1.92 -16.39
CA HIS A 406 -8.29 2.81 -15.26
C HIS A 406 -7.61 4.15 -15.56
N VAL A 407 -8.29 5.25 -15.29
CA VAL A 407 -7.75 6.60 -15.43
C VAL A 407 -8.07 7.36 -14.16
N THR A 408 -7.06 8.00 -13.56
CA THR A 408 -7.18 8.85 -12.39
C THR A 408 -6.50 10.19 -12.64
N GLY A 409 -7.21 11.28 -12.37
CA GLY A 409 -6.64 12.62 -12.23
C GLY A 409 -6.79 13.14 -10.81
N SER A 410 -5.80 13.89 -10.32
CA SER A 410 -5.88 14.55 -9.02
C SER A 410 -5.25 15.94 -9.06
N TYR A 411 -5.64 16.77 -8.08
CA TYR A 411 -5.09 18.11 -7.90
C TYR A 411 -5.02 18.42 -6.40
N LEU A 412 -3.79 18.67 -5.93
CA LEU A 412 -3.52 19.12 -4.57
C LEU A 412 -2.98 20.54 -4.59
N GLN A 413 -3.62 21.45 -3.86
CA GLN A 413 -3.16 22.81 -3.65
C GLN A 413 -2.98 23.10 -2.17
N THR A 414 -1.87 23.77 -1.85
CA THR A 414 -1.53 24.22 -0.50
C THR A 414 -1.29 25.72 -0.56
N GLY A 415 -2.04 26.49 0.23
CA GLY A 415 -1.90 27.94 0.35
C GLY A 415 -0.70 28.36 1.21
N GLU A 416 -0.60 29.67 1.43
CA GLU A 416 0.51 30.34 2.10
C GLU A 416 0.52 30.16 3.62
N TRP A 417 0.85 28.94 4.06
CA TRP A 417 1.01 28.59 5.47
C TRP A 417 2.30 29.13 6.10
N MET A 418 3.25 29.51 5.27
CA MET A 418 4.36 30.38 5.63
C MET A 418 4.53 31.47 4.58
N PRO A 419 5.05 32.66 4.92
CA PRO A 419 5.04 33.80 4.01
C PRO A 419 5.81 33.52 2.73
N GLY A 420 5.16 33.73 1.59
CA GLY A 420 5.66 33.47 0.24
C GLY A 420 5.42 32.04 -0.27
N TYR A 421 5.11 31.07 0.59
CA TYR A 421 4.93 29.69 0.16
C TYR A 421 3.61 29.48 -0.57
N TYR A 422 3.60 28.60 -1.55
CA TYR A 422 2.40 27.96 -2.06
C TYR A 422 2.83 26.72 -2.84
N SER A 423 1.90 25.79 -3.08
CA SER A 423 2.14 24.68 -4.00
C SER A 423 0.87 24.27 -4.75
N ARG A 424 1.03 23.84 -6.01
CA ARG A 424 -0.04 23.28 -6.86
C ARG A 424 0.48 22.02 -7.53
N ALA A 425 -0.22 20.91 -7.38
CA ALA A 425 0.24 19.60 -7.83
C ALA A 425 -0.86 18.84 -8.60
N PRO A 426 -1.04 19.10 -9.91
CA PRO A 426 -1.85 18.24 -10.78
C PRO A 426 -1.16 16.91 -11.08
N ASN A 427 -1.92 15.81 -11.07
CA ASN A 427 -1.47 14.48 -11.47
C ASN A 427 -2.47 13.82 -12.41
N LEU A 428 -1.97 12.96 -13.29
CA LEU A 428 -2.73 12.09 -14.17
C LEU A 428 -2.04 10.73 -14.23
N SER A 429 -2.82 9.66 -14.09
CA SER A 429 -2.36 8.27 -14.24
C SER A 429 -3.38 7.50 -15.05
N ALA A 430 -2.93 6.71 -15.99
CA ALA A 430 -3.76 5.83 -16.80
C ALA A 430 -3.08 4.48 -16.96
N LYS A 431 -3.87 3.40 -16.87
CA LYS A 431 -3.44 2.04 -17.13
C LYS A 431 -4.49 1.33 -17.97
N ALA A 432 -4.05 0.62 -18.99
CA ALA A 432 -4.88 -0.28 -19.78
C ALA A 432 -4.21 -1.66 -19.84
N ALA A 433 -4.99 -2.72 -19.67
CA ALA A 433 -4.52 -4.08 -19.76
C ALA A 433 -5.39 -4.87 -20.75
N TRP A 434 -4.74 -5.52 -21.70
CA TRP A 434 -5.36 -6.41 -22.66
C TRP A 434 -4.84 -7.84 -22.44
N SER A 435 -5.71 -8.84 -22.56
CA SER A 435 -5.33 -10.24 -22.42
C SER A 435 -6.09 -11.13 -23.37
N GLN A 436 -5.37 -11.93 -24.16
CA GLN A 436 -5.95 -12.94 -25.04
C GLN A 436 -5.17 -14.25 -24.92
N GLY A 437 -5.87 -15.31 -24.53
CA GLY A 437 -5.26 -16.62 -24.32
C GLY A 437 -4.15 -16.57 -23.28
N ARG A 438 -2.92 -16.85 -23.71
CA ARG A 438 -1.72 -16.89 -22.85
C ARG A 438 -0.91 -15.59 -22.85
N ILE A 439 -1.37 -14.55 -23.53
CA ILE A 439 -0.66 -13.28 -23.68
C ILE A 439 -1.42 -12.20 -22.93
N ARG A 440 -0.70 -11.37 -22.18
CA ARG A 440 -1.22 -10.17 -21.53
C ARG A 440 -0.28 -9.00 -21.79
N ALA A 441 -0.84 -7.88 -22.22
CA ALA A 441 -0.15 -6.63 -22.44
C ALA A 441 -0.73 -5.55 -21.51
N GLU A 442 0.13 -4.79 -20.84
CA GLU A 442 -0.26 -3.66 -20.01
C GLU A 442 0.47 -2.40 -20.47
N LEU A 443 -0.29 -1.35 -20.73
CA LEU A 443 0.22 -0.01 -21.02
C LEU A 443 -0.08 0.89 -19.83
N THR A 444 0.96 1.51 -19.28
CA THR A 444 0.85 2.45 -18.16
C THR A 444 1.43 3.80 -18.56
N GLY A 445 0.73 4.88 -18.21
CA GLY A 445 1.20 6.25 -18.39
C GLY A 445 0.88 7.11 -17.17
N ARG A 446 1.87 7.84 -16.68
CA ARG A 446 1.74 8.80 -15.57
C ARG A 446 2.36 10.14 -15.95
N TYR A 447 1.70 11.21 -15.54
CA TYR A 447 2.21 12.58 -15.56
C TYR A 447 1.93 13.24 -14.22
N SER A 448 2.95 13.85 -13.62
CA SER A 448 2.83 14.68 -12.41
C SER A 448 3.56 15.98 -12.64
N ALA A 449 2.96 17.08 -12.19
CA ALA A 449 3.66 18.36 -12.10
C ALA A 449 3.41 18.97 -10.73
N LYS A 450 4.40 19.66 -10.19
CA LYS A 450 4.28 20.43 -8.95
C LYS A 450 4.97 21.76 -9.12
N THR A 451 4.20 22.84 -9.05
CA THR A 451 4.72 24.21 -8.99
C THR A 451 4.66 24.70 -7.55
N PHE A 452 5.74 25.27 -7.04
CA PHE A 452 5.82 25.75 -5.67
C PHE A 452 6.78 26.93 -5.54
N ALA A 453 6.58 27.75 -4.50
CA ALA A 453 7.53 28.82 -4.18
C ALA A 453 8.59 28.32 -3.19
N PHE A 454 9.86 28.58 -3.50
CA PHE A 454 10.93 28.40 -2.55
C PHE A 454 10.87 29.49 -1.47
N VAL A 455 11.06 29.08 -0.22
CA VAL A 455 10.92 29.93 0.95
C VAL A 455 12.07 29.69 1.91
N HIS A 456 12.67 30.79 2.36
CA HIS A 456 13.73 30.73 3.36
C HIS A 456 13.17 30.30 4.72
N PRO A 457 13.91 29.46 5.47
CA PRO A 457 13.56 29.11 6.84
C PRO A 457 13.24 30.35 7.69
N PRO A 458 12.05 30.43 8.34
CA PRO A 458 11.69 31.58 9.15
C PRO A 458 12.69 31.91 10.26
N ALA A 459 13.36 30.89 10.81
CA ALA A 459 14.36 31.03 11.86
C ALA A 459 15.61 31.82 11.41
N LEU A 460 15.91 31.87 10.11
CA LEU A 460 17.09 32.54 9.57
C LEU A 460 16.84 34.02 9.22
N ARG A 461 15.59 34.51 9.26
CA ARG A 461 15.22 35.87 8.79
C ARG A 461 15.91 37.03 9.51
N HIS A 462 16.52 36.77 10.67
CA HIS A 462 17.30 37.76 11.40
C HIS A 462 18.65 38.05 10.73
N LEU A 463 19.16 37.14 9.90
CA LEU A 463 20.36 37.33 9.09
C LEU A 463 20.00 38.12 7.83
N SER A 464 20.84 39.10 7.47
CA SER A 464 20.59 40.02 6.35
C SER A 464 20.24 39.29 5.05
N TYR A 465 20.98 38.21 4.75
CA TYR A 465 20.75 37.39 3.56
C TYR A 465 19.38 36.67 3.54
N PHE A 466 18.69 36.47 4.65
CA PHE A 466 17.38 35.79 4.65
C PHE A 466 16.23 36.75 5.01
N SER A 467 16.52 38.05 5.13
CA SER A 467 15.56 39.07 5.56
C SER A 467 14.45 39.35 4.55
N ARG A 468 14.64 38.99 3.27
CA ARG A 468 13.66 39.10 2.19
C ARG A 468 13.34 37.74 1.57
N PRO A 469 12.14 37.56 0.97
CA PRO A 469 11.79 36.33 0.27
C PRO A 469 12.77 36.00 -0.86
N ALA A 470 12.91 34.72 -1.20
CA ALA A 470 13.75 34.28 -2.31
C ALA A 470 13.22 34.72 -3.68
N TYR A 471 11.92 35.00 -3.78
CA TYR A 471 11.21 35.30 -5.04
C TYR A 471 11.44 34.25 -6.12
N GLU A 472 11.53 32.99 -5.70
CA GLU A 472 11.88 31.86 -6.55
C GLU A 472 10.66 30.96 -6.72
N GLU A 473 10.35 30.61 -7.97
CA GLU A 473 9.30 29.66 -8.33
C GLU A 473 9.93 28.44 -8.98
N ASP A 474 9.62 27.29 -8.41
CA ASP A 474 10.11 25.99 -8.81
C ASP A 474 9.00 25.18 -9.47
N ARG A 475 9.39 24.36 -10.45
CA ARG A 475 8.49 23.45 -11.14
C ARG A 475 9.14 22.09 -11.33
N LEU A 476 8.61 21.10 -10.62
CA LEU A 476 8.93 19.69 -10.81
C LEU A 476 7.94 19.05 -11.80
N ARG A 477 8.43 18.26 -12.75
CA ARG A 477 7.63 17.51 -13.73
C ARG A 477 8.14 16.07 -13.76
N GLN A 478 7.26 15.09 -13.68
CA GLN A 478 7.59 13.66 -13.79
C GLN A 478 6.69 12.97 -14.79
N GLN A 479 7.27 12.09 -15.60
CA GLN A 479 6.55 11.31 -16.60
C GLN A 479 7.05 9.88 -16.57
N THR A 480 6.14 8.91 -16.50
CA THR A 480 6.49 7.50 -16.59
C THR A 480 5.63 6.86 -17.66
N LEU A 481 6.24 6.23 -18.66
CA LEU A 481 5.55 5.44 -19.68
C LEU A 481 6.11 4.02 -19.66
N GLY A 482 5.24 3.02 -19.60
CA GLY A 482 5.64 1.62 -19.52
C GLY A 482 4.74 0.70 -20.34
N LEU A 483 5.35 -0.28 -21.00
CA LEU A 483 4.70 -1.40 -21.65
C LEU A 483 5.22 -2.68 -20.99
N ALA A 484 4.32 -3.49 -20.42
CA ALA A 484 4.60 -4.82 -19.93
C ALA A 484 3.93 -5.86 -20.82
N LEU A 485 4.69 -6.84 -21.30
CA LEU A 485 4.22 -7.98 -22.08
C LEU A 485 4.56 -9.25 -21.32
N SER A 486 3.54 -10.00 -20.94
CA SER A 486 3.68 -11.30 -20.28
C SER A 486 3.06 -12.39 -21.15
N TRP A 487 3.74 -13.52 -21.26
CA TRP A 487 3.23 -14.67 -21.98
C TRP A 487 3.72 -15.99 -21.39
N SER A 488 2.93 -17.04 -21.58
CA SER A 488 3.31 -18.39 -21.17
C SER A 488 3.52 -19.31 -22.38
N ALA A 489 4.74 -19.85 -22.51
CA ALA A 489 5.05 -20.87 -23.51
C ALA A 489 4.37 -22.20 -23.15
N SER A 490 4.21 -22.48 -21.86
CA SER A 490 3.43 -23.59 -21.30
C SER A 490 2.85 -23.19 -19.93
N SER A 491 2.03 -24.03 -19.32
CA SER A 491 1.54 -23.79 -17.94
C SER A 491 2.66 -23.73 -16.87
N ARG A 492 3.89 -24.10 -17.24
CA ARG A 492 5.07 -24.11 -16.36
C ARG A 492 6.15 -23.12 -16.78
N TRP A 493 5.99 -22.42 -17.90
CA TRP A 493 7.04 -21.58 -18.45
C TRP A 493 6.49 -20.22 -18.85
N GLU A 494 6.88 -19.22 -18.08
CA GLU A 494 6.42 -17.84 -18.19
C GLU A 494 7.57 -16.92 -18.62
N HIS A 495 7.19 -15.85 -19.31
CA HIS A 495 8.08 -14.81 -19.76
C HIS A 495 7.43 -13.45 -19.51
N ASN A 496 8.28 -12.48 -19.19
CA ASN A 496 7.86 -11.11 -18.98
C ASN A 496 8.89 -10.15 -19.59
N LEU A 497 8.43 -9.20 -20.39
CA LEU A 497 9.21 -8.14 -21.00
C LEU A 497 8.59 -6.80 -20.60
N ILE A 498 9.37 -5.94 -19.97
CA ILE A 498 8.97 -4.59 -19.60
C ILE A 498 9.90 -3.62 -20.34
N ALA A 499 9.32 -2.68 -21.08
CA ALA A 499 10.04 -1.57 -21.69
C ALA A 499 9.37 -0.27 -21.29
N GLY A 500 10.16 0.74 -20.91
CA GLY A 500 9.60 2.00 -20.46
C GLY A 500 10.62 3.12 -20.40
N VAL A 501 10.14 4.30 -20.07
CA VAL A 501 10.96 5.49 -19.84
C VAL A 501 10.38 6.28 -18.68
N ASP A 502 11.25 6.67 -17.76
CA ASP A 502 10.93 7.68 -16.75
C ASP A 502 11.68 8.98 -17.08
N ARG A 503 10.98 10.11 -16.99
CA ARG A 503 11.54 11.45 -17.19
C ARG A 503 11.24 12.32 -16.00
N MET A 504 12.22 13.13 -15.64
CA MET A 504 12.09 14.16 -14.62
C MET A 504 12.62 15.47 -15.16
N GLY A 505 11.84 16.54 -15.00
CA GLY A 505 12.27 17.92 -15.24
C GLY A 505 12.13 18.73 -13.96
N TYR A 506 13.10 19.58 -13.65
CA TYR A 506 13.07 20.54 -12.55
C TYR A 506 13.49 21.89 -13.10
N ASP A 507 12.61 22.88 -12.99
CA ASP A 507 12.90 24.27 -13.32
C ASP A 507 12.89 25.10 -12.04
N LEU A 508 13.82 26.04 -11.93
CA LEU A 508 13.87 27.06 -10.88
C LEU A 508 14.07 28.40 -11.56
N ASN A 509 13.21 29.37 -11.23
CA ASN A 509 13.25 30.71 -11.81
C ASN A 509 13.16 31.78 -10.71
N ASN A 510 14.12 32.70 -10.66
CA ASN A 510 13.91 33.93 -9.90
C ASN A 510 12.94 34.86 -10.64
N THR A 511 11.86 35.22 -9.97
CA THR A 511 10.81 36.11 -10.49
C THR A 511 11.17 37.59 -10.38
N ARG A 512 12.08 37.95 -9.47
CA ARG A 512 12.62 39.31 -9.30
C ARG A 512 13.86 39.31 -8.41
N ALA A 513 14.62 40.40 -8.46
CA ALA A 513 15.78 40.62 -7.62
C ALA A 513 15.36 40.82 -6.15
N ARG A 514 16.23 40.40 -5.23
CA ARG A 514 15.98 40.51 -3.80
C ARG A 514 16.39 41.87 -3.23
N LEU A 515 17.46 42.46 -3.78
CA LEU A 515 17.95 43.80 -3.43
C LEU A 515 18.28 43.95 -1.93
N THR A 516 18.95 42.95 -1.33
CA THR A 516 19.50 43.02 0.04
C THR A 516 21.00 43.32 0.05
N THR A 517 21.69 43.02 -1.04
CA THR A 517 23.12 43.19 -1.27
C THR A 517 23.33 43.56 -2.75
N GLU A 518 24.54 43.97 -3.15
CA GLU A 518 24.82 44.15 -4.58
C GLU A 518 24.73 42.83 -5.35
N ALA A 519 25.18 41.72 -4.74
CA ALA A 519 25.23 40.39 -5.35
C ALA A 519 23.85 39.78 -5.65
N ASP A 520 22.80 40.12 -4.91
CA ASP A 520 21.43 39.62 -5.13
C ASP A 520 20.53 40.58 -5.94
N THR A 521 21.17 41.43 -6.75
CA THR A 521 20.53 42.25 -7.79
C THR A 521 20.28 41.44 -9.07
N PHE A 522 21.07 40.39 -9.30
CA PHE A 522 20.91 39.51 -10.45
C PHE A 522 20.00 38.32 -10.17
N LEU A 523 19.49 37.73 -11.24
CA LEU A 523 18.60 36.58 -11.25
C LEU A 523 19.36 35.32 -11.65
N GLN A 524 18.82 34.18 -11.22
CA GLN A 524 19.22 32.87 -11.69
C GLN A 524 18.05 32.11 -12.32
N VAL A 525 18.39 31.28 -13.30
CA VAL A 525 17.50 30.31 -13.93
C VAL A 525 18.23 28.97 -13.97
N LEU A 526 17.53 27.91 -13.59
CA LEU A 526 18.02 26.54 -13.66
C LEU A 526 16.96 25.66 -14.33
N THR A 527 17.39 24.83 -15.27
CA THR A 527 16.59 23.74 -15.82
C THR A 527 17.42 22.46 -15.78
N SER A 528 16.94 21.47 -15.04
CA SER A 528 17.52 20.14 -14.97
C SER A 528 16.55 19.14 -15.59
N ASN A 529 17.03 18.31 -16.52
CA ASN A 529 16.23 17.26 -17.14
C ASN A 529 16.96 15.92 -17.03
N THR A 530 16.22 14.87 -16.66
CA THR A 530 16.68 13.48 -16.66
C THR A 530 15.73 12.65 -17.52
N ALA A 531 16.27 11.79 -18.37
CA ALA A 531 15.51 10.75 -19.07
C ALA A 531 16.18 9.39 -18.87
N LYS A 532 15.40 8.40 -18.42
CA LYS A 532 15.88 7.04 -18.13
C LYS A 532 15.05 5.98 -18.86
N PRO A 533 15.27 5.76 -20.17
CA PRO A 533 14.74 4.59 -20.85
C PRO A 533 15.33 3.29 -20.27
N SER A 534 14.48 2.28 -20.11
CA SER A 534 14.85 0.96 -19.59
C SER A 534 14.10 -0.17 -20.28
N VAL A 535 14.75 -1.33 -20.36
CA VAL A 535 14.15 -2.60 -20.78
C VAL A 535 14.60 -3.70 -19.83
N ARG A 536 13.66 -4.54 -19.42
CA ARG A 536 13.91 -5.71 -18.57
C ARG A 536 13.17 -6.91 -19.16
N TYR A 537 13.89 -8.00 -19.32
CA TYR A 537 13.33 -9.30 -19.68
C TYR A 537 13.62 -10.32 -18.57
N ASN A 538 12.63 -11.14 -18.25
CA ASN A 538 12.83 -12.31 -17.41
C ASN A 538 12.00 -13.49 -17.92
N THR A 539 12.46 -14.69 -17.55
CA THR A 539 11.76 -15.94 -17.79
C THR A 539 11.80 -16.81 -16.55
N THR A 540 10.68 -17.43 -16.24
CA THR A 540 10.49 -18.27 -15.06
C THR A 540 9.99 -19.64 -15.50
N TYR A 541 10.66 -20.69 -15.03
CA TYR A 541 10.29 -22.08 -15.24
C TYR A 541 9.95 -22.76 -13.91
N HIS A 542 8.76 -23.35 -13.83
CA HIS A 542 8.25 -24.11 -12.69
C HIS A 542 8.44 -25.61 -12.95
N ALA A 543 9.16 -26.29 -12.07
CA ALA A 543 9.44 -27.71 -12.16
C ALA A 543 8.95 -28.45 -10.92
N ASP A 544 8.07 -29.44 -11.11
CA ASP A 544 7.70 -30.39 -10.05
C ASP A 544 8.64 -31.59 -10.15
N LEU A 545 9.69 -31.62 -9.33
CA LEU A 545 10.71 -32.67 -9.35
C LEU A 545 10.19 -33.98 -8.71
N SER A 546 9.34 -33.85 -7.70
CA SER A 546 8.60 -34.94 -7.05
C SER A 546 7.35 -34.39 -6.34
N PRO A 547 6.43 -35.22 -5.81
CA PRO A 547 5.26 -34.73 -5.07
C PRO A 547 5.61 -33.85 -3.85
N SER A 548 6.82 -33.97 -3.32
CA SER A 548 7.31 -33.21 -2.18
C SER A 548 8.38 -32.18 -2.53
N VAL A 549 8.82 -32.07 -3.79
CA VAL A 549 9.91 -31.16 -4.17
C VAL A 549 9.53 -30.41 -5.44
N SER A 550 9.47 -29.09 -5.33
CA SER A 550 9.30 -28.17 -6.45
C SER A 550 10.53 -27.30 -6.62
N ALA A 551 10.75 -26.81 -7.83
CA ALA A 551 11.79 -25.84 -8.14
C ALA A 551 11.22 -24.74 -9.05
N VAL A 552 11.63 -23.50 -8.79
CA VAL A 552 11.35 -22.34 -9.63
C VAL A 552 12.70 -21.77 -10.06
N VAL A 553 12.95 -21.78 -11.36
CA VAL A 553 14.16 -21.24 -11.96
C VAL A 553 13.78 -19.95 -12.68
N THR A 554 14.45 -18.86 -12.33
CA THR A 554 14.25 -17.58 -13.00
C THR A 554 15.57 -17.03 -13.51
N GLY A 555 15.57 -16.54 -14.75
CA GLY A 555 16.72 -15.86 -15.35
C GLY A 555 16.27 -14.63 -16.10
N GLY A 556 17.16 -13.65 -16.25
CA GLY A 556 16.82 -12.44 -16.99
C GLY A 556 17.97 -11.47 -17.14
N ALA A 557 17.66 -10.41 -17.88
CA ALA A 557 18.58 -9.33 -18.18
C ALA A 557 17.83 -8.00 -18.21
N GLU A 558 18.55 -6.93 -17.93
CA GLU A 558 18.03 -5.58 -18.03
C GLU A 558 19.10 -4.62 -18.55
N TYR A 559 18.63 -3.57 -19.18
CA TYR A 559 19.44 -2.45 -19.62
C TYR A 559 18.70 -1.15 -19.34
N TYR A 560 19.41 -0.15 -18.84
CA TYR A 560 18.93 1.22 -18.86
C TYR A 560 20.04 2.15 -19.34
N HIS A 561 19.61 3.26 -19.93
CA HIS A 561 20.45 4.41 -20.24
C HIS A 561 19.85 5.62 -19.53
N ALA A 562 20.68 6.48 -18.95
CA ALA A 562 20.24 7.68 -18.28
C ALA A 562 20.98 8.89 -18.86
N ASP A 563 20.22 9.87 -19.32
CA ASP A 563 20.72 11.17 -19.76
C ASP A 563 20.31 12.23 -18.75
N PHE A 564 21.27 13.00 -18.26
CA PHE A 564 21.09 14.14 -17.38
C PHE A 564 21.63 15.41 -18.06
N THR A 565 20.81 16.44 -18.14
CA THR A 565 21.21 17.77 -18.61
C THR A 565 20.84 18.80 -17.56
N ASN A 566 21.79 19.68 -17.25
CA ASN A 566 21.60 20.79 -16.35
C ASN A 566 22.03 22.09 -17.02
N ASP A 567 21.07 22.98 -17.26
CA ASP A 567 21.26 24.31 -17.82
C ASP A 567 21.10 25.33 -16.68
N TYR A 568 22.17 26.03 -16.32
CA TYR A 568 22.17 27.04 -15.26
C TYR A 568 22.62 28.37 -15.82
N THR A 569 21.90 29.44 -15.52
CA THR A 569 22.32 30.81 -15.83
C THR A 569 22.29 31.64 -14.57
N ALA A 570 23.43 32.24 -14.24
CA ALA A 570 23.60 33.21 -13.15
C ALA A 570 23.82 34.61 -13.72
N ASP A 571 23.81 35.62 -12.85
CA ASP A 571 24.06 37.03 -13.21
C ASP A 571 23.09 37.58 -14.26
N ALA A 572 21.91 36.99 -14.38
CA ALA A 572 20.91 37.39 -15.38
C ALA A 572 20.19 38.67 -14.94
N THR A 573 19.89 39.56 -15.88
CA THR A 573 19.05 40.74 -15.60
C THR A 573 17.57 40.43 -15.80
N ARG A 574 17.25 39.32 -16.48
CA ARG A 574 15.88 38.85 -16.76
C ARG A 574 15.80 37.32 -16.78
N SER A 575 14.69 36.77 -16.30
CA SER A 575 14.41 35.32 -16.24
C SER A 575 13.40 34.84 -17.28
N GLN A 576 12.94 35.72 -18.17
CA GLN A 576 12.01 35.39 -19.26
C GLN A 576 12.48 35.99 -20.59
N GLY A 577 12.12 35.34 -21.69
CA GLY A 577 12.57 35.71 -23.04
C GLY A 577 14.03 35.32 -23.29
N THR A 578 14.79 36.19 -23.95
CA THR A 578 16.23 35.97 -24.19
C THR A 578 17.03 36.18 -22.90
N ILE A 579 17.30 35.12 -22.13
CA ILE A 579 18.05 35.19 -20.88
C ILE A 579 19.50 35.61 -21.15
N ASP A 580 20.00 36.60 -20.41
CA ASP A 580 21.38 37.08 -20.40
C ASP A 580 22.14 36.55 -19.16
N GLY A 581 23.45 36.76 -19.09
CA GLY A 581 24.26 36.36 -17.93
C GLY A 581 25.22 35.19 -18.21
N THR A 582 25.83 34.68 -17.14
CA THR A 582 26.83 33.61 -17.20
C THR A 582 26.13 32.25 -17.27
N HIS A 583 26.25 31.58 -18.42
CA HIS A 583 25.56 30.32 -18.68
C HIS A 583 26.50 29.11 -18.57
N PHE A 584 26.06 28.09 -17.83
CA PHE A 584 26.72 26.81 -17.63
C PHE A 584 25.80 25.67 -18.08
N VAL A 585 26.35 24.74 -18.85
CA VAL A 585 25.64 23.53 -19.27
C VAL A 585 26.45 22.32 -18.85
N THR A 586 25.84 21.42 -18.10
CA THR A 586 26.40 20.09 -17.79
C THR A 586 25.55 19.03 -18.47
N ARG A 587 26.20 18.11 -19.18
CA ARG A 587 25.53 16.96 -19.80
C ARG A 587 26.27 15.71 -19.41
N THR A 588 25.54 14.76 -18.87
CA THR A 588 26.11 13.50 -18.40
C THR A 588 25.20 12.37 -18.83
N SER A 589 25.79 11.30 -19.35
CA SER A 589 25.04 10.09 -19.72
C SER A 589 25.78 8.84 -19.28
N TYR A 590 25.02 7.81 -18.92
CA TYR A 590 25.58 6.53 -18.51
C TYR A 590 24.59 5.39 -18.74
N GLY A 591 25.11 4.22 -19.09
CA GLY A 591 24.39 2.97 -19.23
C GLY A 591 24.70 1.99 -18.10
N ASN A 592 23.76 1.08 -17.87
CA ASN A 592 23.96 -0.08 -17.02
C ASN A 592 23.31 -1.31 -17.65
N THR A 593 24.09 -2.41 -17.73
CA THR A 593 23.61 -3.72 -18.17
C THR A 593 23.69 -4.70 -17.00
N GLY A 594 22.54 -5.27 -16.64
CA GLY A 594 22.42 -6.26 -15.59
C GLY A 594 21.96 -7.61 -16.12
N PHE A 595 22.46 -8.70 -15.55
CA PHE A 595 21.98 -10.05 -15.81
C PHE A 595 21.93 -10.85 -14.51
N PHE A 596 20.91 -11.68 -14.36
CA PHE A 596 20.65 -12.38 -13.11
C PHE A 596 20.10 -13.79 -13.33
N GLY A 597 20.30 -14.62 -12.32
CA GLY A 597 19.68 -15.94 -12.20
C GLY A 597 19.32 -16.23 -10.74
N GLN A 598 18.20 -16.91 -10.53
CA GLN A 598 17.73 -17.37 -9.23
C GLN A 598 17.13 -18.77 -9.34
N LEU A 599 17.45 -19.61 -8.36
CA LEU A 599 16.81 -20.90 -8.12
C LEU A 599 16.12 -20.83 -6.76
N GLN A 600 14.85 -21.21 -6.71
CA GLN A 600 14.13 -21.50 -5.48
C GLN A 600 13.72 -22.97 -5.48
N VAL A 601 13.99 -23.69 -4.40
CA VAL A 601 13.58 -25.09 -4.20
C VAL A 601 12.64 -25.15 -3.01
N GLY A 602 11.42 -25.66 -3.23
CA GLY A 602 10.43 -25.94 -2.21
C GLY A 602 10.44 -27.42 -1.83
N ILE A 603 10.45 -27.73 -0.55
CA ILE A 603 10.45 -29.09 0.00
C ILE A 603 9.29 -29.22 0.98
N HIS A 604 8.40 -30.19 0.74
CA HIS A 604 7.16 -30.45 1.47
C HIS A 604 6.25 -29.23 1.62
N GLN A 605 6.33 -28.27 0.68
CA GLN A 605 5.65 -26.96 0.77
C GLN A 605 5.90 -26.19 2.09
N ALA A 606 6.98 -26.54 2.80
CA ALA A 606 7.27 -26.03 4.14
C ALA A 606 8.66 -25.40 4.19
N LEU A 607 9.67 -26.05 3.63
CA LEU A 607 11.04 -25.52 3.53
C LEU A 607 11.28 -24.98 2.13
N PHE A 608 11.74 -23.74 2.05
CA PHE A 608 12.06 -23.04 0.81
C PHE A 608 13.50 -22.56 0.89
N LEU A 609 14.31 -22.96 -0.09
CA LEU A 609 15.71 -22.56 -0.23
C LEU A 609 15.83 -21.70 -1.49
N THR A 610 16.49 -20.55 -1.37
CA THR A 610 16.70 -19.62 -2.49
C THR A 610 18.19 -19.39 -2.67
N GLY A 611 18.69 -19.50 -3.89
CA GLY A 611 20.04 -19.10 -4.29
C GLY A 611 19.97 -18.23 -5.54
N GLY A 612 20.76 -17.17 -5.60
CA GLY A 612 20.78 -16.29 -6.76
C GLY A 612 22.07 -15.51 -6.91
N LEU A 613 22.33 -15.05 -8.13
CA LEU A 613 23.49 -14.27 -8.49
C LEU A 613 23.10 -13.23 -9.53
N ARG A 614 23.67 -12.03 -9.40
CA ARG A 614 23.52 -10.96 -10.37
C ARG A 614 24.88 -10.36 -10.73
N GLY A 615 25.10 -10.11 -12.02
CA GLY A 615 26.23 -9.35 -12.54
C GLY A 615 25.75 -8.00 -13.09
N GLU A 616 26.52 -6.95 -12.82
CA GLU A 616 26.26 -5.58 -13.27
C GLU A 616 27.47 -5.02 -14.01
N ARG A 617 27.24 -4.41 -15.16
CA ARG A 617 28.22 -3.60 -15.89
C ARG A 617 27.69 -2.18 -16.00
N ASN A 618 28.45 -1.22 -15.50
CA ASN A 618 28.04 0.18 -15.47
C ASN A 618 29.15 1.05 -16.06
N ASP A 619 28.76 2.02 -16.88
CA ASP A 619 29.71 2.91 -17.56
C ASP A 619 30.54 3.77 -16.60
N ASN A 620 30.07 3.98 -15.36
CA ASN A 620 30.75 4.79 -14.36
C ASN A 620 31.79 4.01 -13.54
N PHE A 621 31.88 2.69 -13.67
CA PHE A 621 32.94 1.93 -13.01
C PHE A 621 34.32 2.28 -13.58
N GLY A 622 35.37 2.07 -12.77
CA GLY A 622 36.75 2.19 -13.21
C GLY A 622 37.08 1.32 -14.42
N GLN A 623 38.06 1.73 -15.23
CA GLN A 623 38.33 1.16 -16.56
C GLN A 623 38.53 -0.37 -16.55
N ASP A 624 39.09 -0.90 -15.47
CA ASP A 624 39.42 -2.33 -15.32
C ASP A 624 38.51 -3.08 -14.33
N TYR A 625 37.42 -2.47 -13.85
CA TYR A 625 36.57 -3.10 -12.83
C TYR A 625 35.80 -4.33 -13.36
N GLY A 626 35.31 -4.26 -14.61
CA GLY A 626 34.53 -5.32 -15.23
C GLY A 626 33.12 -5.46 -14.64
N THR A 627 32.69 -6.70 -14.39
CA THR A 627 31.34 -7.00 -13.87
C THR A 627 31.33 -7.01 -12.34
N ALA A 628 30.48 -6.19 -11.72
CA ALA A 628 30.21 -6.24 -10.29
C ALA A 628 29.21 -7.35 -9.95
N TRP A 629 29.59 -8.28 -9.08
CA TRP A 629 28.74 -9.43 -8.72
C TRP A 629 28.05 -9.26 -7.36
N SER A 630 26.78 -9.66 -7.29
CA SER A 630 25.90 -9.55 -6.12
C SER A 630 25.17 -10.87 -5.83
N PRO A 631 25.70 -11.74 -4.95
CA PRO A 631 25.06 -13.00 -4.58
C PRO A 631 23.90 -12.82 -3.58
N ARG A 632 23.02 -13.83 -3.53
CA ARG A 632 21.92 -13.99 -2.56
C ARG A 632 21.79 -15.45 -2.17
N VAL A 633 21.55 -15.69 -0.89
CA VAL A 633 21.09 -16.98 -0.36
C VAL A 633 19.97 -16.70 0.65
N GLY A 634 18.94 -17.55 0.67
CA GLY A 634 17.83 -17.41 1.58
C GLY A 634 17.19 -18.73 1.96
N LEU A 635 16.62 -18.78 3.15
CA LEU A 635 15.84 -19.89 3.68
C LEU A 635 14.54 -19.35 4.27
N ALA A 636 13.43 -20.03 3.98
CA ALA A 636 12.17 -19.85 4.68
C ALA A 636 11.63 -21.22 5.08
N TYR A 637 11.22 -21.39 6.34
CA TYR A 637 10.63 -22.60 6.85
C TYR A 637 9.32 -22.28 7.56
N SER A 638 8.21 -22.70 6.95
CA SER A 638 6.85 -22.44 7.42
C SER A 638 6.22 -23.76 7.87
N ARG A 639 5.78 -23.87 9.13
CA ARG A 639 4.98 -25.02 9.61
C ARG A 639 3.85 -24.63 10.58
N PRO A 640 2.68 -25.28 10.50
CA PRO A 640 1.64 -25.09 11.52
C PRO A 640 2.11 -25.64 12.87
N VAL A 641 1.84 -24.90 13.95
CA VAL A 641 2.10 -25.28 15.34
C VAL A 641 0.86 -24.92 16.16
N GLY A 642 0.00 -25.92 16.41
CA GLY A 642 -1.32 -25.69 17.01
C GLY A 642 -2.18 -24.80 16.11
N PRO A 643 -2.82 -23.73 16.65
CA PRO A 643 -3.63 -22.79 15.85
C PRO A 643 -2.82 -21.73 15.10
N ALA A 644 -1.49 -21.73 15.25
CA ALA A 644 -0.61 -20.73 14.67
C ALA A 644 0.19 -21.29 13.48
N MET A 645 0.46 -20.43 12.53
CA MET A 645 1.39 -20.67 11.43
C MET A 645 2.68 -19.94 11.77
N ILE A 646 3.77 -20.68 11.99
CA ILE A 646 5.09 -20.11 12.30
C ILE A 646 5.97 -20.22 11.06
N LYS A 647 6.60 -19.11 10.69
CA LYS A 647 7.60 -19.01 9.65
C LYS A 647 8.92 -18.54 10.25
N LEU A 648 9.95 -19.36 10.10
CA LEU A 648 11.34 -18.99 10.34
C LEU A 648 11.94 -18.57 9.00
N ARG A 649 12.71 -17.49 8.98
CA ARG A 649 13.38 -17.04 7.75
C ARG A 649 14.76 -16.48 8.04
N GLY A 650 15.63 -16.58 7.04
CA GLY A 650 16.93 -15.94 7.07
C GLY A 650 17.46 -15.75 5.67
N SER A 651 18.21 -14.68 5.46
CA SER A 651 18.75 -14.34 4.16
C SER A 651 20.11 -13.66 4.28
N TYR A 652 20.97 -13.87 3.30
CA TYR A 652 22.22 -13.15 3.09
C TYR A 652 22.24 -12.59 1.68
N GLY A 653 22.78 -11.39 1.51
CA GLY A 653 22.99 -10.83 0.18
C GLY A 653 23.97 -9.66 0.15
N SER A 654 24.39 -9.34 -1.06
CA SER A 654 25.27 -8.22 -1.37
C SER A 654 24.57 -7.30 -2.37
N ALA A 655 24.67 -6.00 -2.18
CA ALA A 655 24.20 -4.98 -3.11
C ALA A 655 25.32 -4.02 -3.47
N ILE A 656 25.20 -3.38 -4.61
CA ILE A 656 26.11 -2.31 -5.02
C ILE A 656 25.33 -1.02 -5.24
N ARG A 657 25.98 0.13 -5.03
CA ARG A 657 25.54 1.43 -5.53
C ARG A 657 26.52 1.85 -6.63
N ALA A 658 25.98 2.25 -7.78
CA ALA A 658 26.84 2.68 -8.88
C ALA A 658 27.58 3.97 -8.51
N VAL A 659 28.76 4.17 -9.09
CA VAL A 659 29.51 5.42 -8.94
C VAL A 659 28.68 6.54 -9.55
N ASP A 660 28.51 7.64 -8.81
CA ASP A 660 27.85 8.83 -9.36
C ASP A 660 28.72 9.39 -10.50
N PRO A 661 28.14 9.72 -11.67
CA PRO A 661 28.92 10.25 -12.78
C PRO A 661 29.87 11.40 -12.40
N GLN A 662 29.44 12.31 -11.52
CA GLN A 662 30.25 13.46 -11.08
C GLN A 662 31.46 13.05 -10.24
N GLN A 663 31.40 11.90 -9.56
CA GLN A 663 32.53 11.39 -8.78
C GLN A 663 33.66 10.86 -9.66
N ARG A 664 33.34 10.42 -10.88
CA ARG A 664 34.32 9.91 -11.85
C ARG A 664 35.01 11.04 -12.64
N GLU A 665 34.33 12.16 -12.84
CA GLU A 665 34.83 13.27 -13.65
C GLU A 665 35.99 14.02 -12.97
N ALA A 666 36.90 14.54 -13.78
CA ALA A 666 37.91 15.50 -13.36
C ALA A 666 37.39 16.91 -13.63
N PHE A 667 37.54 17.82 -12.67
CA PHE A 667 37.22 19.22 -12.89
C PHE A 667 38.17 20.12 -12.10
N ARG A 668 38.39 21.32 -12.65
CA ARG A 668 39.20 22.35 -11.99
C ARG A 668 38.45 23.68 -12.05
N ASN A 669 38.27 24.29 -10.89
CA ASN A 669 37.74 25.64 -10.74
C ASN A 669 38.60 26.40 -9.70
N PRO A 670 38.33 27.69 -9.43
CA PRO A 670 39.13 28.47 -8.48
C PRO A 670 39.15 27.93 -7.04
N PHE A 671 38.18 27.08 -6.67
CA PHE A 671 37.98 26.59 -5.31
C PHE A 671 38.25 25.08 -5.15
N SER A 672 38.34 24.33 -6.24
CA SER A 672 38.54 22.88 -6.23
C SER A 672 39.34 22.40 -7.43
N ASN A 673 40.24 21.46 -7.20
CA ASN A 673 41.01 20.77 -8.22
C ASN A 673 40.86 19.24 -8.05
N GLN A 674 39.78 18.69 -8.61
CA GLN A 674 39.47 17.26 -8.54
C GLN A 674 40.05 16.53 -9.76
N ILE A 675 40.85 15.50 -9.52
CA ILE A 675 41.34 14.60 -10.57
C ILE A 675 40.50 13.32 -10.63
N ALA A 676 40.38 12.73 -11.83
CA ALA A 676 39.67 11.49 -12.03
C ALA A 676 40.41 10.30 -11.37
N ASN A 677 39.66 9.26 -10.99
CA ASN A 677 40.19 8.01 -10.46
C ASN A 677 39.78 6.84 -11.36
N SER A 678 40.72 6.33 -12.16
CA SER A 678 40.45 5.20 -13.07
C SER A 678 40.17 3.88 -12.35
N ARG A 679 40.42 3.79 -11.04
CA ARG A 679 40.20 2.60 -10.20
C ARG A 679 38.94 2.70 -9.33
N LEU A 680 38.13 3.74 -9.48
CA LEU A 680 36.94 3.95 -8.66
C LEU A 680 35.92 2.82 -8.89
N GLY A 681 35.59 2.08 -7.83
CA GLY A 681 34.60 1.01 -7.85
C GLY A 681 33.27 1.45 -7.26
N PRO A 682 32.19 0.68 -7.45
CA PRO A 682 30.92 0.92 -6.77
C PRO A 682 31.06 0.81 -5.25
N GLU A 683 30.19 1.50 -4.52
CA GLU A 683 29.99 1.21 -3.09
C GLU A 683 29.26 -0.13 -2.94
N ARG A 684 29.50 -0.85 -1.84
CA ARG A 684 28.91 -2.18 -1.62
C ARG A 684 28.27 -2.29 -0.24
N GLN A 685 27.16 -3.03 -0.15
CA GLN A 685 26.50 -3.35 1.12
C GLN A 685 26.25 -4.85 1.21
N ASP A 686 26.89 -5.50 2.18
CA ASP A 686 26.76 -6.94 2.42
C ASP A 686 26.08 -7.17 3.76
N GLY A 687 25.27 -8.21 3.89
CA GLY A 687 24.77 -8.59 5.20
C GLY A 687 23.71 -9.67 5.19
N TRP A 688 23.27 -10.00 6.39
CA TRP A 688 22.22 -10.97 6.62
C TRP A 688 21.10 -10.41 7.48
N ASP A 689 19.94 -11.05 7.38
CA ASP A 689 18.86 -10.93 8.34
C ASP A 689 18.30 -12.30 8.70
N ALA A 690 17.71 -12.37 9.89
CA ALA A 690 16.98 -13.52 10.36
C ALA A 690 15.72 -13.05 11.07
N GLY A 691 14.62 -13.79 10.92
CA GLY A 691 13.36 -13.40 11.49
C GLY A 691 12.40 -14.56 11.75
N VAL A 692 11.41 -14.26 12.57
CA VAL A 692 10.31 -15.14 12.90
C VAL A 692 9.02 -14.39 12.66
N ASP A 693 8.14 -14.96 11.85
CA ASP A 693 6.79 -14.46 11.61
C ASP A 693 5.81 -15.48 12.20
N VAL A 694 4.88 -15.01 13.02
CA VAL A 694 3.84 -15.83 13.66
C VAL A 694 2.48 -15.29 13.26
N TYR A 695 1.64 -16.16 12.70
CA TYR A 695 0.29 -15.83 12.28
C TYR A 695 -0.70 -16.70 13.06
N PHE A 696 -1.53 -16.07 13.89
CA PHE A 696 -2.63 -16.74 14.57
C PHE A 696 -3.91 -16.48 13.79
N THR A 697 -4.35 -17.48 13.02
CA THR A 697 -5.46 -17.34 12.05
C THR A 697 -5.20 -16.19 11.06
N GLU A 698 -6.25 -15.63 10.45
CA GLU A 698 -6.17 -14.43 9.60
C GLU A 698 -6.17 -13.12 10.42
N ARG A 699 -6.27 -13.21 11.75
CA ARG A 699 -6.56 -12.05 12.62
C ARG A 699 -5.35 -11.43 13.26
N VAL A 700 -4.31 -12.19 13.58
CA VAL A 700 -3.14 -11.65 14.29
C VAL A 700 -1.87 -12.11 13.61
N SER A 701 -1.00 -11.16 13.28
CA SER A 701 0.35 -11.42 12.82
C SER A 701 1.38 -10.66 13.65
N LEU A 702 2.53 -11.29 13.85
CA LEU A 702 3.69 -10.73 14.54
C LEU A 702 4.95 -11.14 13.78
N GLY A 703 5.74 -10.17 13.36
CA GLY A 703 7.04 -10.38 12.71
C GLY A 703 8.15 -9.73 13.52
N VAL A 704 9.22 -10.48 13.76
CA VAL A 704 10.46 -9.97 14.37
C VAL A 704 11.61 -10.26 13.43
N THR A 705 12.43 -9.25 13.13
CA THR A 705 13.65 -9.41 12.32
C THR A 705 14.83 -8.79 13.04
N TYR A 706 15.95 -9.49 13.05
CA TYR A 706 17.27 -8.92 13.35
C TYR A 706 18.07 -8.83 12.06
N TYR A 707 18.78 -7.73 11.85
CA TYR A 707 19.67 -7.55 10.71
C TYR A 707 21.06 -7.12 11.15
N ASP A 708 22.05 -7.55 10.37
CA ASP A 708 23.44 -7.13 10.50
C ASP A 708 24.02 -6.98 9.09
N GLN A 709 24.39 -5.74 8.76
CA GLN A 709 24.82 -5.33 7.43
C GLN A 709 26.03 -4.40 7.52
N THR A 710 26.92 -4.49 6.55
CA THR A 710 28.13 -3.67 6.45
C THR A 710 28.18 -3.03 5.08
N ALA A 711 28.11 -1.70 5.05
CA ALA A 711 28.43 -0.92 3.86
C ALA A 711 29.95 -0.72 3.82
N LYS A 712 30.56 -0.95 2.66
CA LYS A 712 32.01 -0.94 2.44
C LYS A 712 32.32 -0.35 1.07
N ASP A 713 33.58 -0.05 0.85
CA ASP A 713 34.04 0.62 -0.36
C ASP A 713 33.30 1.96 -0.57
N LEU A 714 32.94 2.65 0.52
CA LEU A 714 32.16 3.90 0.45
C LEU A 714 32.99 5.02 -0.18
N ILE A 715 32.37 5.84 -1.02
CA ILE A 715 33.07 6.85 -1.80
C ILE A 715 33.03 8.19 -1.08
N ASP A 716 34.20 8.80 -0.93
CA ASP A 716 34.34 10.17 -0.49
C ASP A 716 35.59 10.82 -1.11
N ILE A 717 35.69 12.13 -0.95
CA ILE A 717 36.82 12.94 -1.41
C ILE A 717 38.03 12.70 -0.50
N VAL A 718 39.18 12.54 -1.14
CA VAL A 718 40.51 12.42 -0.52
C VAL A 718 41.40 13.54 -1.03
N TYR A 719 42.13 14.22 -0.14
CA TYR A 719 43.18 15.16 -0.55
C TYR A 719 44.46 14.41 -0.89
N LEU A 720 44.91 14.56 -2.14
CA LEU A 720 46.20 14.05 -2.61
C LEU A 720 47.33 15.02 -2.31
N ASP A 721 47.04 16.32 -2.44
CA ASP A 721 47.93 17.39 -2.06
C ASP A 721 47.12 18.55 -1.47
N ALA A 722 47.11 18.62 -0.14
CA ALA A 722 46.45 19.70 0.60
C ALA A 722 47.26 21.01 0.64
N SER A 723 48.50 21.02 0.14
CA SER A 723 49.36 22.21 0.15
C SER A 723 49.08 23.16 -1.02
N THR A 724 48.38 22.70 -2.06
CA THR A 724 47.99 23.54 -3.20
C THR A 724 46.77 24.40 -2.88
N SER A 725 46.60 25.51 -3.62
CA SER A 725 45.43 26.39 -3.51
C SER A 725 44.79 26.56 -4.90
N PRO A 726 43.64 25.92 -5.18
CA PRO A 726 42.90 25.01 -4.29
C PRO A 726 43.59 23.63 -4.11
N PRO A 727 43.27 22.87 -3.06
CA PRO A 727 43.79 21.53 -2.83
C PRO A 727 43.54 20.58 -4.01
N VAL A 728 44.49 19.68 -4.29
CA VAL A 728 44.28 18.58 -5.24
C VAL A 728 43.56 17.45 -4.55
N SER A 729 42.40 17.06 -5.07
CA SER A 729 41.55 16.02 -4.50
C SER A 729 41.15 14.96 -5.52
N GLN A 730 40.67 13.81 -5.02
CA GLN A 730 40.21 12.70 -5.84
C GLN A 730 39.14 11.91 -5.07
N ASN A 731 38.08 11.45 -5.75
CA ASN A 731 37.12 10.52 -5.16
C ASN A 731 37.72 9.11 -5.05
N GLN A 732 37.63 8.49 -3.88
CA GLN A 732 38.17 7.16 -3.60
C GLN A 732 37.22 6.33 -2.73
N ASN A 733 37.28 5.01 -2.86
CA ASN A 733 36.60 4.08 -1.95
C ASN A 733 37.37 4.05 -0.61
N VAL A 734 36.86 4.74 0.42
CA VAL A 734 37.57 5.00 1.69
C VAL A 734 36.81 4.62 2.95
N GLY A 735 35.52 4.30 2.89
CA GLY A 735 34.72 4.13 4.11
C GLY A 735 34.13 2.74 4.31
N ARG A 736 33.90 2.40 5.58
CA ARG A 736 33.04 1.28 5.99
C ARG A 736 32.12 1.67 7.14
N ILE A 737 30.84 1.32 7.03
CA ILE A 737 29.80 1.59 8.03
C ILE A 737 29.11 0.28 8.41
N LYS A 738 28.94 0.05 9.71
CA LYS A 738 28.16 -1.06 10.27
C LYS A 738 26.74 -0.61 10.55
N ASN A 739 25.77 -1.38 10.08
CA ASN A 739 24.37 -1.21 10.39
C ASN A 739 23.82 -2.48 11.06
N ARG A 740 23.22 -2.35 12.23
CA ARG A 740 22.59 -3.47 12.95
C ARG A 740 21.32 -3.02 13.65
N GLY A 741 20.36 -3.93 13.79
CA GLY A 741 19.12 -3.54 14.44
C GLY A 741 18.06 -4.62 14.52
N TRP A 742 17.00 -4.27 15.25
CA TRP A 742 15.79 -5.06 15.42
C TRP A 742 14.63 -4.34 14.74
N GLU A 743 13.76 -5.12 14.11
CA GLU A 743 12.52 -4.68 13.49
C GLU A 743 11.38 -5.54 14.06
N LEU A 744 10.31 -4.89 14.48
CA LEU A 744 9.08 -5.50 14.96
C LEU A 744 7.93 -4.97 14.11
N GLU A 745 7.07 -5.86 13.65
CA GLU A 745 5.81 -5.53 12.98
C GLU A 745 4.69 -6.38 13.58
N SER A 746 3.52 -5.79 13.77
CA SER A 746 2.35 -6.48 14.29
C SER A 746 1.09 -6.00 13.61
N ARG A 747 0.15 -6.92 13.38
CA ARG A 747 -1.20 -6.61 12.95
C ARG A 747 -2.20 -7.40 13.76
N VAL A 748 -3.28 -6.76 14.18
CA VAL A 748 -4.32 -7.37 15.01
C VAL A 748 -5.68 -6.90 14.51
N GLU A 749 -6.52 -7.84 14.10
CA GLU A 749 -7.89 -7.66 13.60
C GLU A 749 -8.88 -8.28 14.59
N LEU A 750 -9.61 -7.42 15.31
CA LEU A 750 -10.57 -7.77 16.36
C LEU A 750 -11.96 -7.23 16.00
N GLY A 751 -12.63 -7.90 15.07
CA GLY A 751 -13.97 -7.53 14.63
C GLY A 751 -13.97 -6.19 13.91
N GLN A 752 -14.45 -5.14 14.59
CA GLN A 752 -14.50 -3.77 14.06
C GLN A 752 -13.22 -2.97 14.32
N LEU A 753 -12.28 -3.50 15.12
CA LEU A 753 -11.03 -2.85 15.49
C LEU A 753 -9.87 -3.51 14.74
N SER A 754 -9.07 -2.71 14.04
CA SER A 754 -7.80 -3.07 13.44
C SER A 754 -6.69 -2.27 14.11
N LEU A 755 -5.61 -2.94 14.51
CA LEU A 755 -4.42 -2.34 15.10
C LEU A 755 -3.20 -2.75 14.27
N GLY A 756 -2.41 -1.77 13.85
CA GLY A 756 -1.10 -1.96 13.27
C GLY A 756 -0.02 -1.36 14.16
N GLY A 757 1.12 -2.03 14.24
CA GLY A 757 2.26 -1.55 15.02
C GLY A 757 3.58 -1.87 14.32
N THR A 758 4.48 -0.89 14.30
CA THR A 758 5.88 -1.10 13.93
C THR A 758 6.78 -0.50 15.00
N TYR A 759 7.91 -1.15 15.23
CA TYR A 759 8.97 -0.61 16.05
C TYR A 759 10.31 -1.04 15.47
N SER A 760 11.31 -0.17 15.57
CA SER A 760 12.66 -0.51 15.13
C SER A 760 13.71 0.14 15.99
N HIS A 761 14.78 -0.59 16.22
CA HIS A 761 16.00 -0.13 16.86
C HIS A 761 17.15 -0.27 15.86
N ALA A 762 17.90 0.80 15.62
CA ALA A 762 18.97 0.82 14.63
C ALA A 762 20.24 1.45 15.21
N SER A 763 21.38 0.90 14.84
CA SER A 763 22.71 1.44 15.12
C SER A 763 23.48 1.49 13.80
N SER A 764 24.00 2.67 13.45
CA SER A 764 24.82 2.92 12.27
C SER A 764 26.13 3.54 12.73
N THR A 765 27.26 2.85 12.53
CA THR A 765 28.55 3.22 13.11
C THR A 765 29.68 3.13 12.09
N VAL A 766 30.57 4.12 12.08
CA VAL A 766 31.77 4.13 11.24
C VAL A 766 32.75 3.07 11.74
N LEU A 767 33.12 2.11 10.89
CA LEU A 767 34.10 1.07 11.19
C LEU A 767 35.50 1.41 10.72
N GLU A 768 35.61 2.02 9.54
CA GLU A 768 36.89 2.27 8.86
C GLU A 768 36.77 3.52 8.01
N LEU A 769 37.83 4.32 7.99
CA LEU A 769 38.03 5.46 7.12
C LEU A 769 39.46 5.41 6.58
N GLY A 770 39.64 5.73 5.30
CA GLY A 770 40.95 5.78 4.67
C GLY A 770 41.87 6.80 5.34
N PRO A 771 43.21 6.60 5.31
CA PRO A 771 44.18 7.47 6.00
C PRO A 771 44.19 8.93 5.50
N SER A 772 43.67 9.16 4.29
CA SER A 772 43.58 10.48 3.66
C SER A 772 42.13 10.96 3.51
N TYR A 773 41.20 10.37 4.26
CA TYR A 773 39.82 10.82 4.36
C TYR A 773 39.75 12.29 4.78
N ALA A 774 39.02 13.10 4.01
CA ALA A 774 38.97 14.54 4.18
C ALA A 774 37.78 15.04 5.04
N GLY A 775 36.83 14.17 5.38
CA GLY A 775 35.63 14.56 6.11
C GLY A 775 35.80 14.55 7.64
N ASP A 776 34.72 14.93 8.34
CA ASP A 776 34.73 15.16 9.79
C ASP A 776 34.36 13.92 10.65
N LEU A 777 33.96 12.83 10.01
CA LEU A 777 33.68 11.55 10.67
C LEU A 777 34.96 10.89 11.19
N ARG A 778 34.83 10.14 12.28
CA ARG A 778 35.89 9.36 12.92
C ARG A 778 35.42 7.93 13.12
N VAL A 779 36.37 6.99 13.15
CA VAL A 779 36.08 5.59 13.48
C VAL A 779 35.41 5.51 14.86
N GLY A 780 34.30 4.80 14.95
CA GLY A 780 33.47 4.67 16.16
C GLY A 780 32.32 5.68 16.25
N ASP A 781 32.26 6.71 15.40
CA ASP A 781 31.15 7.65 15.39
C ASP A 781 29.84 6.97 14.96
N ALA A 782 28.73 7.43 15.55
CA ALA A 782 27.40 7.20 15.02
C ALA A 782 27.15 8.11 13.81
N LEU A 783 26.47 7.60 12.78
CA LEU A 783 26.14 8.40 11.61
C LEU A 783 25.06 9.43 11.93
N LEU A 784 25.25 10.65 11.39
CA LEU A 784 24.28 11.74 11.52
C LEU A 784 22.94 11.38 10.87
N GLU A 785 21.87 11.97 11.40
CA GLU A 785 20.49 11.79 10.92
C GLU A 785 20.01 10.33 10.93
N VAL A 786 20.61 9.49 11.79
CA VAL A 786 20.15 8.13 12.05
C VAL A 786 19.54 8.03 13.45
N PRO A 787 18.20 8.07 13.59
CA PRO A 787 17.58 7.89 14.90
C PRO A 787 17.73 6.46 15.38
N ALA A 788 18.06 6.31 16.67
CA ALA A 788 18.27 4.98 17.25
C ALA A 788 16.98 4.16 17.35
N ASN A 789 15.81 4.81 17.40
CA ASN A 789 14.52 4.15 17.52
C ASN A 789 13.48 4.83 16.64
N THR A 790 12.63 4.04 15.96
CA THR A 790 11.42 4.53 15.29
C THR A 790 10.24 3.65 15.67
N ALA A 791 9.03 4.21 15.70
CA ALA A 791 7.81 3.45 15.90
C ALA A 791 6.63 4.05 15.14
N GLY A 792 5.73 3.19 14.69
CA GLY A 792 4.46 3.54 14.09
C GLY A 792 3.32 2.79 14.77
N VAL A 793 2.19 3.44 14.97
CA VAL A 793 0.97 2.78 15.45
C VAL A 793 -0.20 3.27 14.60
N THR A 794 -0.97 2.34 14.05
CA THR A 794 -2.23 2.61 13.36
C THR A 794 -3.37 1.96 14.11
N ILE A 795 -4.46 2.71 14.28
CA ILE A 795 -5.70 2.26 14.91
C ILE A 795 -6.82 2.58 13.95
N SER A 796 -7.58 1.58 13.56
CA SER A 796 -8.73 1.68 12.67
C SER A 796 -9.94 1.06 13.37
N TYR A 797 -11.04 1.79 13.49
CA TYR A 797 -12.20 1.35 14.24
C TYR A 797 -13.50 1.71 13.52
N ALA A 798 -14.40 0.74 13.36
CA ALA A 798 -15.69 0.91 12.70
C ALA A 798 -16.86 0.67 13.67
N PRO A 799 -17.13 1.60 14.61
CA PRO A 799 -18.05 1.38 15.73
C PRO A 799 -19.51 1.13 15.32
N TRP A 800 -19.93 1.76 14.22
CA TRP A 800 -21.31 1.73 13.73
C TRP A 800 -21.31 1.56 12.21
N PRO A 801 -22.40 1.03 11.61
CA PRO A 801 -22.50 0.86 10.17
C PRO A 801 -22.26 2.16 9.41
N GLY A 802 -21.23 2.17 8.57
CA GLY A 802 -20.87 3.33 7.74
C GLY A 802 -19.96 4.37 8.41
N THR A 803 -19.61 4.21 9.69
CA THR A 803 -18.65 5.08 10.37
C THR A 803 -17.31 4.38 10.46
N HIS A 804 -16.24 5.05 10.03
CA HIS A 804 -14.87 4.58 10.16
C HIS A 804 -14.00 5.66 10.79
N LEU A 805 -13.38 5.34 11.92
CA LEU A 805 -12.38 6.12 12.61
C LEU A 805 -10.99 5.56 12.28
N SER A 806 -10.02 6.42 12.02
CA SER A 806 -8.62 6.01 11.94
C SER A 806 -7.73 6.98 12.72
N SER A 807 -6.63 6.48 13.26
CA SER A 807 -5.58 7.29 13.86
C SER A 807 -4.22 6.67 13.61
N ARG A 808 -3.23 7.51 13.35
CA ARG A 808 -1.85 7.12 13.12
C ARG A 808 -0.91 7.92 14.00
N MET A 809 -0.04 7.23 14.73
CA MET A 809 1.07 7.83 15.46
C MET A 809 2.38 7.48 14.79
N THR A 810 3.22 8.50 14.56
CA THR A 810 4.63 8.34 14.19
C THR A 810 5.50 8.79 15.35
N ARG A 811 6.53 8.00 15.67
CA ARG A 811 7.53 8.31 16.68
C ARG A 811 8.93 8.16 16.08
N ILE A 812 9.71 9.23 16.14
CA ILE A 812 11.14 9.23 15.79
C ILE A 812 11.92 9.51 17.08
N GLY A 813 12.85 8.62 17.44
CA GLY A 813 13.75 8.76 18.58
C GLY A 813 14.70 9.95 18.41
N GLY A 814 15.49 10.27 19.43
CA GLY A 814 16.55 11.28 19.27
C GLY A 814 17.59 10.85 18.22
N TRP A 815 18.20 11.82 17.57
CA TRP A 815 19.28 11.62 16.58
C TRP A 815 20.32 12.73 16.73
N THR A 816 21.55 12.48 16.28
CA THR A 816 22.58 13.52 16.16
C THR A 816 22.53 14.10 14.76
N GLY A 817 22.63 15.42 14.63
CA GLY A 817 22.63 16.12 13.36
C GLY A 817 23.39 17.44 13.45
N THR A 818 23.45 18.20 12.38
CA THR A 818 24.16 19.49 12.34
C THR A 818 23.27 20.63 12.83
N ASP A 819 23.81 21.51 13.69
CA ASP A 819 23.22 22.80 14.04
C ASP A 819 23.37 23.77 12.87
N TRP A 820 22.42 23.68 11.94
CA TRP A 820 22.41 24.51 10.75
C TRP A 820 22.17 25.99 11.05
N LEU A 821 21.44 26.33 12.12
CA LEU A 821 21.30 27.72 12.55
C LEU A 821 22.65 28.35 12.93
N ALA A 822 23.43 27.67 13.76
CA ALA A 822 24.77 28.14 14.14
C ALA A 822 25.72 28.18 12.93
N LEU A 823 25.68 27.18 12.05
CA LEU A 823 26.53 27.14 10.87
C LEU A 823 26.19 28.26 9.87
N TYR A 824 24.91 28.56 9.67
CA TYR A 824 24.47 29.68 8.82
C TYR A 824 24.82 31.05 9.44
N GLY A 825 24.86 31.16 10.77
CA GLY A 825 25.38 32.34 11.47
C GLY A 825 26.84 32.65 11.13
N VAL A 826 27.64 31.64 10.75
CA VAL A 826 29.02 31.83 10.28
C VAL A 826 29.04 32.30 8.82
N PHE A 827 28.29 31.64 7.94
CA PHE A 827 28.34 31.93 6.50
C PHE A 827 27.62 33.22 6.11
N PHE A 828 26.56 33.58 6.83
CA PHE A 828 25.67 34.70 6.49
C PHE A 828 25.51 35.71 7.63
N GLY A 829 26.17 35.49 8.76
CA GLY A 829 26.18 36.37 9.92
C GLY A 829 27.59 36.80 10.30
N SER A 830 27.82 36.96 11.61
CA SER A 830 29.10 37.40 12.18
C SER A 830 29.75 36.35 13.07
N ASP A 831 29.20 35.14 13.12
CA ASP A 831 29.71 34.09 14.01
C ASP A 831 31.05 33.55 13.49
N VAL A 832 31.95 33.20 14.41
CA VAL A 832 33.27 32.66 14.07
C VAL A 832 33.18 31.16 13.83
N PHE A 833 33.80 30.68 12.74
CA PHE A 833 33.89 29.25 12.47
C PHE A 833 34.64 28.51 13.58
N ARG A 834 34.02 27.47 14.16
CA ARG A 834 34.56 26.67 15.28
C ARG A 834 35.73 25.75 14.95
N GLY A 835 36.16 25.68 13.68
CA GLY A 835 37.32 24.92 13.25
C GLY A 835 36.99 23.64 12.46
N SER A 836 35.87 22.98 12.76
CA SER A 836 35.36 21.82 12.00
C SER A 836 33.83 21.84 11.94
N THR A 837 33.22 21.20 10.94
CA THR A 837 31.75 21.04 10.92
C THR A 837 31.27 20.10 12.02
N ARG A 838 32.16 19.26 12.56
CA ARG A 838 31.92 18.42 13.74
C ARG A 838 31.52 19.22 14.97
N ASP A 839 32.08 20.42 15.15
CA ASP A 839 31.83 21.27 16.31
C ASP A 839 30.45 21.95 16.28
N TYR A 840 29.65 21.62 15.27
CA TYR A 840 28.24 22.01 15.13
C TYR A 840 27.29 20.82 15.30
N TRP A 841 27.78 19.62 15.61
CA TRP A 841 26.88 18.50 15.84
C TRP A 841 26.12 18.66 17.16
N ILE A 842 24.81 18.50 17.10
CA ILE A 842 23.91 18.57 18.25
C ILE A 842 22.99 17.36 18.29
N ASP A 843 22.54 17.01 19.49
CA ASP A 843 21.54 15.98 19.68
C ASP A 843 20.13 16.58 19.58
N TYR A 844 19.39 16.12 18.58
CA TYR A 844 18.00 16.47 18.37
C TYR A 844 17.10 15.67 19.30
N PRO A 845 16.10 16.33 19.92
CA PRO A 845 15.12 15.62 20.71
C PRO A 845 14.22 14.80 19.79
N SER A 846 13.76 13.69 20.33
CA SER A 846 12.79 12.83 19.69
C SER A 846 11.48 13.55 19.30
N VAL A 847 10.85 13.15 18.21
CA VAL A 847 9.61 13.74 17.66
C VAL A 847 8.46 12.73 17.68
N THR A 848 7.24 13.20 17.97
CA THR A 848 6.01 12.41 17.84
C THR A 848 4.98 13.21 17.07
N LYS A 849 4.34 12.58 16.09
CA LYS A 849 3.21 13.15 15.32
C LYS A 849 2.02 12.22 15.39
N LEU A 850 0.83 12.80 15.47
CA LEU A 850 -0.44 12.09 15.54
C LEU A 850 -1.34 12.63 14.43
N ASN A 851 -1.91 11.74 13.64
CA ASN A 851 -2.94 12.03 12.64
C ASN A 851 -4.22 11.29 13.02
N ALA A 852 -5.36 11.83 12.66
CA ALA A 852 -6.66 11.20 12.88
C ALA A 852 -7.61 11.50 11.74
N SER A 853 -8.50 10.56 11.43
CA SER A 853 -9.59 10.79 10.49
C SER A 853 -10.87 10.10 10.93
N VAL A 854 -12.00 10.66 10.47
CA VAL A 854 -13.34 10.11 10.62
C VAL A 854 -13.98 10.14 9.25
N THR A 855 -14.51 9.02 8.79
CA THR A 855 -15.31 8.91 7.57
C THR A 855 -16.70 8.41 7.93
N GLN A 856 -17.73 9.07 7.41
CA GLN A 856 -19.13 8.72 7.62
C GLN A 856 -19.81 8.51 6.27
N ARG A 857 -20.39 7.34 6.07
CA ARG A 857 -21.26 7.05 4.94
C ARG A 857 -22.59 7.78 5.12
N LEU A 858 -22.90 8.67 4.19
CA LEU A 858 -24.15 9.43 4.13
C LEU A 858 -25.20 8.70 3.28
N THR A 859 -24.77 8.09 2.17
CA THR A 859 -25.60 7.26 1.30
C THR A 859 -24.79 6.05 0.82
N ARG A 860 -25.40 5.13 0.06
CA ARG A 860 -24.68 4.02 -0.60
C ARG A 860 -23.49 4.46 -1.46
N ARG A 861 -23.51 5.70 -1.95
CA ARG A 861 -22.55 6.25 -2.92
C ARG A 861 -21.76 7.45 -2.40
N LEU A 862 -22.11 7.99 -1.24
CA LEU A 862 -21.54 9.23 -0.73
C LEU A 862 -21.03 9.03 0.70
N ASN A 863 -19.76 9.34 0.91
CA ASN A 863 -19.14 9.45 2.23
C ASN A 863 -18.73 10.91 2.48
N ALA A 864 -18.84 11.37 3.72
CA ALA A 864 -18.16 12.58 4.20
C ALA A 864 -16.98 12.17 5.07
N PHE A 865 -15.93 13.00 5.11
CA PHE A 865 -14.79 12.76 5.99
C PHE A 865 -14.28 14.04 6.64
N VAL A 866 -13.64 13.86 7.78
CA VAL A 866 -12.81 14.85 8.46
C VAL A 866 -11.45 14.19 8.72
N GLN A 867 -10.37 14.89 8.40
CA GLN A 867 -9.00 14.46 8.66
C GLN A 867 -8.24 15.59 9.34
N VAL A 868 -7.43 15.24 10.32
CA VAL A 868 -6.50 16.16 10.98
C VAL A 868 -5.10 15.59 10.91
N ASP A 869 -4.24 16.22 10.11
CA ASP A 869 -2.81 15.96 10.08
C ASP A 869 -2.12 16.80 11.17
N ASN A 870 -1.13 16.22 11.85
CA ASN A 870 -0.41 16.87 12.94
C ASN A 870 -1.37 17.39 14.03
N LEU A 871 -2.22 16.50 14.57
CA LEU A 871 -3.27 16.80 15.56
C LEU A 871 -2.76 17.56 16.79
N GLY A 872 -1.54 17.25 17.24
CA GLY A 872 -0.88 17.95 18.35
C GLY A 872 -0.29 19.32 18.01
N ASN A 873 -0.41 19.76 16.76
CA ASN A 873 0.21 20.96 16.21
C ASN A 873 1.70 21.08 16.56
N ASN A 874 2.43 19.95 16.45
CA ASN A 874 3.84 19.90 16.80
C ASN A 874 4.65 20.57 15.69
N GLY A 875 5.13 21.78 15.96
CA GLY A 875 6.00 22.57 15.06
C GLY A 875 7.49 22.38 15.30
N ARG A 876 7.91 21.38 16.12
CA ARG A 876 9.33 21.05 16.25
C ARG A 876 9.87 20.61 14.89
N PHE A 877 11.06 21.10 14.57
CA PHE A 877 11.78 20.69 13.38
C PHE A 877 11.99 19.18 13.30
N GLU A 878 12.06 18.67 12.07
CA GLU A 878 12.48 17.30 11.75
C GLU A 878 13.70 17.35 10.83
N GLN A 879 14.55 16.33 10.90
CA GLN A 879 15.90 16.31 10.28
C GLN A 879 16.87 17.35 10.85
N SER A 880 16.55 18.65 10.76
CA SER A 880 17.43 19.76 11.14
C SER A 880 16.67 20.98 11.66
N ASN A 881 17.34 21.85 12.42
CA ASN A 881 16.74 23.01 13.09
C ASN A 881 16.36 24.19 12.16
N ILE A 882 16.51 24.02 10.85
CA ILE A 882 16.07 24.97 9.81
C ILE A 882 14.84 24.45 9.04
N VAL A 883 14.48 23.18 9.20
CA VAL A 883 13.32 22.58 8.53
C VAL A 883 12.07 22.77 9.38
N THR A 884 11.20 23.66 8.93
CA THR A 884 9.93 23.95 9.61
C THR A 884 8.81 23.07 9.02
N PRO A 885 8.24 22.11 9.76
CA PRO A 885 7.14 21.29 9.25
C PRO A 885 5.83 22.09 9.16
N THR A 886 4.87 21.59 8.37
CA THR A 886 3.51 22.14 8.37
C THR A 886 2.85 21.95 9.74
N GLY A 887 2.13 22.98 10.20
CA GLY A 887 1.33 22.85 11.40
C GLY A 887 0.08 21.98 11.20
N ARG A 888 -0.81 22.00 12.18
CA ARG A 888 -2.05 21.21 12.15
C ARG A 888 -2.88 21.55 10.93
N THR A 889 -3.22 20.55 10.14
CA THR A 889 -4.05 20.71 8.94
C THR A 889 -5.36 19.96 9.12
N THR A 890 -6.47 20.69 9.22
CA THR A 890 -7.81 20.10 9.33
C THR A 890 -8.50 20.16 7.97
N THR A 891 -8.81 19.01 7.39
CA THR A 891 -9.47 18.86 6.10
C THR A 891 -10.85 18.22 6.26
N VAL A 892 -11.87 18.81 5.64
CA VAL A 892 -13.22 18.27 5.56
C VAL A 892 -13.54 18.02 4.09
N GLY A 893 -14.18 16.90 3.78
CA GLY A 893 -14.47 16.57 2.39
C GLY A 893 -15.53 15.52 2.19
N MET A 894 -15.74 15.18 0.92
CA MET A 894 -16.67 14.16 0.48
C MET A 894 -16.02 13.23 -0.55
N GLU A 895 -16.49 12.00 -0.57
CA GLU A 895 -16.12 10.97 -1.54
C GLU A 895 -17.37 10.39 -2.15
N PHE A 896 -17.40 10.33 -3.47
CA PHE A 896 -18.48 9.75 -4.25
C PHE A 896 -17.98 8.50 -4.98
N ARG A 897 -18.78 7.43 -5.00
CA ARG A 897 -18.53 6.18 -5.74
C ARG A 897 -19.78 5.86 -6.57
N TYR A 898 -19.61 5.68 -7.88
CA TYR A 898 -20.69 5.35 -8.81
C TYR A 898 -20.68 3.89 -9.22
#